data_AF-A0AAD7U7P0-F1
#
_entry.id   AF-A0AAD7U7P0-F1
#
_cell.length_a   1.000
_cell.length_b   1.000
_cell.length_c   1.000
_cell.angle_alpha   90.00
_cell.angle_beta   90.00
_cell.angle_gamma   90.00
#
_symmetry.space_group_name_H-M   'P 1'
#
loop_
_entity.id
_entity.type
_entity.pdbx_description
1 polymer ?
#
loop_
_entity_poly.entity_id
_entity_poly.type
_entity_poly.pdbx_seq_one_letter_code
_entity_poly.pdbx_strand_id
1 'polypeptide(L)'
;MLLLLFVGGVGGVDVGCRQRRVALASLVAAPVQAASVAEVGSPAEAPSAGRALVEVILPPVFNRATHRYEVGRGAYAFDQLLKFANVSASIRMNVLTLADGSLCAISPVAPTGECLRLLEPLGTIKHIVLPVNALEHKAFAGVFARRFPEALVWVAPGQYGPFGTLPKKMPYPVAGVLGEPSQTQNPLWPPDLQVKVFFVDLPQNAGPACEVALLHSPTSTLVVTDAVSWIPRTPPSIFASLFGRELETDLDFWPKSVLQAVFLKLRKEGDAWPAYDKITNRLVRAPILRAFSDARAPEETRAWVDDIARTWDFDRILTSHFSSPIAATPAEFRDAFSRLDDGPGDPRKIPVLDDSDWQPLDDLNDIIDNNNLAVSFDVARVLGRQPEWPSVPPSEECPVRRPRTLIYNRIPKCGSGSVAIFIALAQEKNGFQLCRSTMYTQRWLAPPDRKRYERNPFVASRCRKVINVSAPAVLNRHVFFYEFRNKNVLHVNMIREPVSRCVSRFYYERDARGAVGKGVTIDACIRGPCRFHEWTGREAAAGGAHTRFGQLREECSSNYLTRWFCGHGTACSADAGALATSLDKDRAAGMLSAAAHNLVRHHPAVGVVSRMRDSLALFAATIPSFFGGLDTAIFNTDRRHQPPSE
;
A
#
# COMPACT_ATOMS: atom_id res chain seq x y z
N MET A 1 4.64 5.29 -2.39
CA MET A 1 5.46 6.09 -1.47
C MET A 1 5.61 5.51 -0.05
N LEU A 2 4.95 4.39 0.31
CA LEU A 2 5.03 3.81 1.67
C LEU A 2 5.56 2.36 1.76
N LEU A 3 5.94 1.72 0.64
CA LEU A 3 6.18 0.27 0.57
C LEU A 3 7.65 -0.20 0.60
N LEU A 4 8.60 0.68 0.90
CA LEU A 4 10.03 0.36 0.93
C LEU A 4 10.51 0.52 2.38
N LEU A 5 11.12 -0.54 2.94
CA LEU A 5 12.18 -0.57 3.97
C LEU A 5 11.99 -1.80 4.87
N PHE A 6 12.91 -2.78 4.77
CA PHE A 6 13.45 -3.57 5.90
C PHE A 6 14.70 -4.35 5.47
N VAL A 7 15.63 -4.53 6.44
CA VAL A 7 16.95 -5.21 6.48
C VAL A 7 18.13 -4.27 6.14
N GLY A 8 19.14 -4.01 6.98
CA GLY A 8 19.63 -4.51 8.27
C GLY A 8 20.99 -3.82 8.59
N GLY A 9 21.46 -3.83 9.85
CA GLY A 9 22.53 -2.93 10.32
C GLY A 9 23.98 -3.45 10.44
N VAL A 10 24.78 -2.50 10.97
CA VAL A 10 26.07 -2.53 11.72
C VAL A 10 27.41 -2.72 10.97
N GLY A 11 28.26 -1.69 11.05
CA GLY A 11 29.73 -1.72 10.91
C GLY A 11 30.31 -0.31 10.79
N GLY A 12 31.09 0.15 11.77
CA GLY A 12 31.57 1.55 11.89
C GLY A 12 32.91 1.87 11.21
N VAL A 13 33.31 3.15 11.27
CA VAL A 13 34.57 3.73 11.82
C VAL A 13 34.72 5.20 11.31
N ASP A 14 35.18 6.08 12.22
CA ASP A 14 35.56 7.51 12.09
C ASP A 14 36.45 7.86 10.88
N VAL A 15 36.43 9.13 10.40
CA VAL A 15 37.43 10.20 10.66
C VAL A 15 36.92 11.54 10.04
N GLY A 16 36.93 12.63 10.81
CA GLY A 16 36.42 13.95 10.39
C GLY A 16 37.41 14.88 9.68
N CYS A 17 36.95 16.08 9.29
CA CYS A 17 37.79 17.28 9.21
C CYS A 17 36.97 18.60 9.20
N ARG A 18 37.66 19.69 9.52
CA ARG A 18 37.25 20.97 10.13
C ARG A 18 36.49 21.97 9.24
N GLN A 19 35.71 22.78 9.96
CA GLN A 19 35.03 24.04 9.60
C GLN A 19 35.90 25.11 8.93
N ARG A 20 35.25 26.00 8.16
CA ARG A 20 35.55 27.45 8.14
C ARG A 20 34.28 28.29 8.13
N ARG A 21 34.20 29.23 9.09
CA ARG A 21 33.19 30.29 9.20
C ARG A 21 33.47 31.42 8.22
N VAL A 22 32.42 32.00 7.64
CA VAL A 22 32.43 33.37 7.14
C VAL A 22 31.22 34.09 7.74
N ALA A 23 31.49 35.20 8.44
CA ALA A 23 30.50 36.07 9.02
C ALA A 23 29.94 37.03 7.95
N LEU A 24 28.64 37.31 7.97
CA LEU A 24 28.08 38.48 7.28
C LEU A 24 27.06 39.20 8.15
N ALA A 25 27.21 40.52 8.12
CA ALA A 25 26.60 41.52 8.98
C ALA A 25 25.09 41.71 8.74
N SER A 26 24.42 42.14 9.80
CA SER A 26 22.98 42.36 9.89
C SER A 26 22.51 43.62 9.15
N LEU A 27 21.44 43.49 8.39
CA LEU A 27 20.51 44.57 8.02
C LEU A 27 19.15 44.20 8.60
N VAL A 28 18.63 45.04 9.50
CA VAL A 28 17.36 44.82 10.22
C VAL A 28 16.22 45.24 9.31
N ALA A 29 15.46 44.26 8.80
CA ALA A 29 14.14 44.48 8.19
C ALA A 29 13.05 44.49 9.28
N ALA A 30 11.99 45.28 9.04
CA ALA A 30 10.79 45.42 9.87
C ALA A 30 10.19 44.06 10.28
N PRO A 31 9.45 43.98 11.41
CA PRO A 31 9.01 42.70 11.97
C PRO A 31 7.99 42.03 11.03
N VAL A 32 8.47 41.05 10.27
CA VAL A 32 7.63 40.07 9.58
C VAL A 32 6.89 39.30 10.66
N GLN A 33 5.56 39.40 10.68
CA GLN A 33 4.73 38.59 11.56
C GLN A 33 4.83 37.14 11.07
N ALA A 34 5.33 36.26 11.93
CA ALA A 34 5.68 34.89 11.54
C ALA A 34 4.44 34.07 11.17
N ALA A 35 4.63 33.15 10.23
CA ALA A 35 3.61 32.22 9.77
C ALA A 35 2.91 31.53 10.96
N SER A 36 1.61 31.34 10.83
CA SER A 36 0.77 30.73 11.87
C SER A 36 -0.35 29.91 11.25
N VAL A 37 -1.01 29.07 12.05
CA VAL A 37 -2.23 28.37 11.63
C VAL A 37 -3.42 29.11 12.18
N ALA A 38 -4.41 29.39 11.34
CA ALA A 38 -5.66 29.99 11.80
C ALA A 38 -6.48 28.95 12.58
N GLU A 39 -7.16 29.37 13.65
CA GLU A 39 -8.08 28.48 14.34
C GLU A 39 -9.24 28.10 13.42
N VAL A 40 -9.50 26.80 13.35
CA VAL A 40 -10.62 26.23 12.58
C VAL A 40 -11.59 25.60 13.57
N GLY A 41 -12.89 25.80 13.35
CA GLY A 41 -13.93 25.21 14.19
C GLY A 41 -13.89 23.69 14.21
N SER A 42 -14.70 23.08 15.09
CA SER A 42 -14.85 21.62 15.14
C SER A 42 -15.28 21.05 13.78
N PRO A 43 -14.78 19.86 13.39
CA PRO A 43 -15.14 19.27 12.11
C PRO A 43 -16.62 18.89 12.07
N ALA A 44 -17.21 18.98 10.89
CA ALA A 44 -18.43 18.28 10.57
C ALA A 44 -18.14 16.80 10.25
N GLU A 45 -18.96 15.91 10.77
CA GLU A 45 -18.89 14.46 10.57
C GLU A 45 -20.26 13.93 10.11
N ALA A 46 -20.29 12.81 9.39
CA ALA A 46 -21.53 12.13 9.01
C ALA A 46 -21.37 10.59 9.06
N PRO A 47 -21.08 10.01 10.24
CA PRO A 47 -20.68 8.60 10.35
C PRO A 47 -21.77 7.64 9.86
N SER A 48 -23.04 8.02 10.08
CA SER A 48 -24.24 7.24 9.68
C SER A 48 -24.37 7.06 8.16
N ALA A 49 -23.76 7.93 7.36
CA ALA A 49 -23.75 7.80 5.90
C ALA A 49 -22.77 6.72 5.39
N GLY A 50 -21.93 6.16 6.28
CA GLY A 50 -21.09 5.00 6.00
C GLY A 50 -19.63 5.35 5.66
N ARG A 51 -18.72 4.57 6.23
CA ARG A 51 -17.25 4.74 6.15
C ARG A 51 -16.53 3.62 5.42
N ALA A 52 -17.27 2.78 4.69
CA ALA A 52 -16.72 1.67 3.91
C ALA A 52 -16.57 2.07 2.45
N LEU A 53 -15.40 1.81 1.86
CA LEU A 53 -15.19 1.90 0.42
C LEU A 53 -14.23 0.79 0.01
N VAL A 54 -14.72 -0.21 -0.71
CA VAL A 54 -13.95 -1.42 -1.05
C VAL A 54 -13.12 -1.25 -2.32
N GLU A 55 -13.42 -0.22 -3.12
CA GLU A 55 -12.73 0.08 -4.39
C GLU A 55 -11.34 0.72 -4.22
N VAL A 56 -10.89 0.99 -2.99
CA VAL A 56 -9.62 1.65 -2.71
C VAL A 56 -8.53 0.68 -2.28
N ILE A 57 -7.32 0.91 -2.79
CA ILE A 57 -6.15 0.02 -2.59
C ILE A 57 -5.40 0.38 -1.30
N LEU A 58 -5.51 1.63 -0.84
CA LEU A 58 -4.82 2.11 0.36
C LEU A 58 -5.71 1.96 1.61
N PRO A 59 -5.20 1.38 2.72
CA PRO A 59 -5.95 1.29 3.97
C PRO A 59 -6.13 2.65 4.66
N PRO A 60 -7.13 2.78 5.55
CA PRO A 60 -8.15 1.80 5.89
C PRO A 60 -9.23 1.64 4.79
N VAL A 61 -9.61 0.38 4.51
CA VAL A 61 -10.69 0.05 3.55
C VAL A 61 -12.08 0.15 4.21
N PHE A 62 -12.13 -0.09 5.53
CA PHE A 62 -13.33 0.01 6.36
C PHE A 62 -13.09 1.02 7.48
N ASN A 63 -14.16 1.66 7.96
CA ASN A 63 -14.08 2.71 8.98
C ASN A 63 -13.15 3.88 8.58
N ARG A 64 -13.12 4.23 7.30
CA ARG A 64 -12.44 5.42 6.80
C ARG A 64 -13.30 6.64 7.09
N ALA A 65 -13.06 7.24 8.24
CA ALA A 65 -13.73 8.48 8.64
C ALA A 65 -13.31 9.65 7.74
N THR A 66 -14.24 10.58 7.54
CA THR A 66 -13.98 11.88 6.90
C THR A 66 -14.36 13.00 7.86
N HIS A 67 -13.41 13.89 8.16
CA HIS A 67 -13.68 15.11 8.93
C HIS A 67 -13.67 16.29 7.96
N ARG A 68 -14.77 17.02 7.87
CA ARG A 68 -14.86 18.22 7.03
C ARG A 68 -14.70 19.47 7.88
N TYR A 69 -13.77 20.33 7.50
CA TYR A 69 -13.57 21.64 8.10
C TYR A 69 -13.92 22.75 7.12
N GLU A 70 -14.57 23.79 7.61
CA GLU A 70 -14.67 25.06 6.90
C GLU A 70 -13.45 25.90 7.25
N VAL A 71 -12.56 26.10 6.28
CA VAL A 71 -11.30 26.79 6.50
C VAL A 71 -11.40 28.28 6.13
N GLY A 72 -12.61 28.78 5.84
CA GLY A 72 -12.89 30.17 5.49
C GLY A 72 -12.47 30.55 4.06
N ARG A 73 -12.94 31.73 3.60
CA ARG A 73 -12.78 32.23 2.20
C ARG A 73 -13.34 31.26 1.14
N GLY A 74 -14.49 30.62 1.42
CA GLY A 74 -15.13 29.68 0.50
C GLY A 74 -14.33 28.40 0.25
N ALA A 75 -13.42 28.05 1.17
CA ALA A 75 -12.61 26.84 1.08
C ALA A 75 -12.94 25.86 2.21
N TYR A 76 -12.85 24.56 1.90
CA TYR A 76 -13.14 23.46 2.81
C TYR A 76 -12.04 22.41 2.75
N ALA A 77 -11.77 21.77 3.87
CA ALA A 77 -10.81 20.67 3.98
C ALA A 77 -11.54 19.39 4.36
N PHE A 78 -11.27 18.31 3.63
CA PHE A 78 -11.80 16.97 3.90
C PHE A 78 -10.64 16.05 4.27
N ASP A 79 -10.47 15.82 5.56
CA ASP A 79 -9.39 14.98 6.08
C ASP A 79 -9.82 13.52 6.12
N GLN A 80 -8.91 12.64 5.73
CA GLN A 80 -8.98 11.20 5.93
C GLN A 80 -7.63 10.68 6.42
N LEU A 81 -7.62 9.52 7.05
CA LEU A 81 -6.37 8.87 7.45
C LEU A 81 -5.90 7.86 6.41
N LEU A 82 -4.59 7.82 6.20
CA LEU A 82 -3.90 6.71 5.62
C LEU A 82 -3.22 5.91 6.73
N LYS A 83 -3.36 4.59 6.64
CA LYS A 83 -2.66 3.66 7.53
C LYS A 83 -1.89 2.66 6.70
N PHE A 84 -0.58 2.66 6.85
CA PHE A 84 0.28 1.69 6.21
C PHE A 84 1.35 1.21 7.18
N ALA A 85 1.37 -0.10 7.48
CA ALA A 85 2.20 -0.69 8.52
C ALA A 85 2.09 0.09 9.85
N ASN A 86 3.18 0.73 10.29
CA ASN A 86 3.23 1.56 11.49
C ASN A 86 3.02 3.05 11.22
N VAL A 87 2.94 3.47 9.96
CA VAL A 87 2.76 4.88 9.58
C VAL A 87 1.27 5.22 9.54
N SER A 88 0.93 6.33 10.17
CA SER A 88 -0.43 6.88 10.19
C SER A 88 -0.35 8.37 9.89
N ALA A 89 -0.93 8.79 8.77
CA ALA A 89 -0.86 10.16 8.30
C ALA A 89 -2.24 10.64 7.85
N SER A 90 -2.53 11.92 8.07
CA SER A 90 -3.70 12.57 7.48
C SER A 90 -3.40 12.94 6.03
N ILE A 91 -4.33 12.61 5.14
CA ILE A 91 -4.44 13.15 3.78
C ILE A 91 -5.65 14.07 3.71
N ARG A 92 -5.58 15.09 2.87
CA ARG A 92 -6.65 16.09 2.73
C ARG A 92 -6.99 16.34 1.27
N MET A 93 -8.29 16.38 1.01
CA MET A 93 -8.86 17.01 -0.18
C MET A 93 -9.23 18.45 0.16
N ASN A 94 -8.69 19.40 -0.59
CA ASN A 94 -9.07 20.80 -0.50
C ASN A 94 -10.20 21.08 -1.51
N VAL A 95 -11.29 21.68 -1.08
CA VAL A 95 -12.42 22.06 -1.94
C VAL A 95 -12.53 23.57 -1.95
N LEU A 96 -12.41 24.17 -3.13
CA LEU A 96 -12.54 25.62 -3.32
C LEU A 96 -13.87 25.94 -4.01
N THR A 97 -14.51 27.02 -3.56
CA THR A 97 -15.64 27.63 -4.26
C THR A 97 -15.09 28.60 -5.30
N LEU A 98 -15.47 28.40 -6.56
CA LEU A 98 -15.09 29.25 -7.69
C LEU A 98 -16.04 30.43 -7.84
N ALA A 99 -15.68 31.42 -8.65
CA ALA A 99 -16.44 32.64 -8.88
C ALA A 99 -17.82 32.37 -9.52
N ASP A 100 -17.97 31.27 -10.27
CA ASP A 100 -19.25 30.82 -10.83
C ASP A 100 -20.12 30.04 -9.84
N GLY A 101 -19.69 29.91 -8.58
CA GLY A 101 -20.37 29.19 -7.51
C GLY A 101 -20.18 27.67 -7.55
N SER A 102 -19.47 27.13 -8.55
CA SER A 102 -19.13 25.71 -8.60
C SER A 102 -17.94 25.37 -7.71
N LEU A 103 -17.72 24.08 -7.46
CA LEU A 103 -16.65 23.60 -6.60
C LEU A 103 -15.51 22.96 -7.40
N CYS A 104 -14.28 23.20 -6.95
CA CYS A 104 -13.07 22.55 -7.41
C CYS A 104 -12.47 21.69 -6.29
N ALA A 105 -12.42 20.37 -6.46
CA ALA A 105 -11.81 19.44 -5.54
C ALA A 105 -10.35 19.15 -5.93
N ILE A 106 -9.41 19.48 -5.05
CA ILE A 106 -7.96 19.34 -5.25
C ILE A 106 -7.43 18.26 -4.31
N SER A 107 -6.62 17.33 -4.83
CA SER A 107 -6.09 16.16 -4.10
C SER A 107 -7.21 15.28 -3.52
N PRO A 108 -8.08 14.71 -4.37
CA PRO A 108 -9.28 14.00 -3.93
C PRO A 108 -8.96 12.87 -2.95
N VAL A 109 -9.77 12.76 -1.90
CA VAL A 109 -9.73 11.66 -0.92
C VAL A 109 -10.76 10.59 -1.29
N ALA A 110 -10.85 9.52 -0.51
CA ALA A 110 -11.77 8.43 -0.81
C ALA A 110 -13.24 8.90 -0.72
N PRO A 111 -14.07 8.70 -1.77
CA PRO A 111 -15.48 9.10 -1.77
C PRO A 111 -16.36 8.11 -0.97
N THR A 112 -16.11 7.99 0.34
CA THR A 112 -16.99 7.24 1.25
C THR A 112 -18.37 7.88 1.33
N GLY A 113 -19.38 7.14 1.79
CA GLY A 113 -20.73 7.71 1.98
C GLY A 113 -20.72 8.93 2.90
N GLU A 114 -19.90 8.91 3.96
CA GLU A 114 -19.64 10.06 4.83
C GLU A 114 -18.99 11.23 4.08
N CYS A 115 -17.95 11.00 3.27
CA CYS A 115 -17.31 12.05 2.47
C CYS A 115 -18.31 12.73 1.54
N LEU A 116 -19.07 11.93 0.78
CA LEU A 116 -20.07 12.43 -0.17
C LEU A 116 -21.20 13.18 0.54
N ARG A 117 -21.65 12.70 1.70
CA ARG A 117 -22.69 13.37 2.49
C ARG A 117 -22.25 14.73 3.02
N LEU A 118 -20.99 14.84 3.41
CA LEU A 118 -20.41 16.11 3.88
C LEU A 118 -20.15 17.10 2.73
N LEU A 119 -19.97 16.59 1.51
CA LEU A 119 -19.73 17.38 0.31
C LEU A 119 -21.02 17.87 -0.36
N GLU A 120 -22.08 17.06 -0.35
CA GLU A 120 -23.40 17.35 -0.93
C GLU A 120 -23.95 18.77 -0.62
N PRO A 121 -23.98 19.26 0.63
CA PRO A 121 -24.54 20.57 0.94
C PRO A 121 -23.68 21.75 0.47
N LEU A 122 -22.44 21.52 0.01
CA LEU A 122 -21.54 22.58 -0.43
C LEU A 122 -21.83 23.04 -1.86
N GLY A 123 -22.44 22.19 -2.69
CA GLY A 123 -22.71 22.48 -4.09
C GLY A 123 -22.07 21.48 -5.06
N THR A 124 -22.06 21.85 -6.34
CA THR A 124 -21.69 20.94 -7.43
C THR A 124 -20.20 20.97 -7.70
N ILE A 125 -19.56 19.79 -7.66
CA ILE A 125 -18.18 19.61 -8.12
C ILE A 125 -18.14 19.70 -9.64
N LYS A 126 -17.48 20.73 -10.17
CA LYS A 126 -17.27 20.93 -11.60
C LYS A 126 -15.85 20.58 -12.03
N HIS A 127 -14.88 20.72 -11.12
CA HIS A 127 -13.47 20.41 -11.40
C HIS A 127 -12.89 19.46 -10.34
N ILE A 128 -12.10 18.50 -10.80
CA ILE A 128 -11.31 17.59 -9.96
C ILE A 128 -9.86 17.72 -10.39
N VAL A 129 -8.97 18.07 -9.48
CA VAL A 129 -7.55 18.28 -9.75
C VAL A 129 -6.73 17.25 -8.98
N LEU A 130 -5.93 16.47 -9.71
CA LEU A 130 -4.86 15.62 -9.15
C LEU A 130 -3.52 16.34 -9.39
N PRO A 131 -3.00 17.11 -8.42
CA PRO A 131 -1.85 18.00 -8.62
C PRO A 131 -0.49 17.32 -8.43
N VAL A 132 -0.43 16.02 -8.18
CA VAL A 132 0.82 15.32 -7.85
C VAL A 132 0.86 13.91 -8.45
N ASN A 133 2.05 13.34 -8.59
CA ASN A 133 2.23 11.95 -9.00
C ASN A 133 2.28 10.96 -7.81
N ALA A 134 2.32 11.48 -6.58
CA ALA A 134 2.37 10.69 -5.35
C ALA A 134 1.16 9.74 -5.25
N LEU A 135 1.44 8.46 -4.94
CA LEU A 135 0.46 7.38 -5.01
C LEU A 135 -0.70 7.57 -4.02
N GLU A 136 -0.42 8.13 -2.84
CA GLU A 136 -1.35 8.44 -1.76
C GLU A 136 -2.49 9.36 -2.18
N HIS A 137 -2.20 10.40 -2.97
CA HIS A 137 -3.18 11.35 -3.50
C HIS A 137 -3.78 10.85 -4.83
N LYS A 138 -3.02 10.08 -5.60
CA LYS A 138 -3.47 9.46 -6.85
C LYS A 138 -4.50 8.35 -6.65
N ALA A 139 -4.34 7.54 -5.60
CA ALA A 139 -5.10 6.30 -5.40
C ALA A 139 -6.62 6.52 -5.37
N PHE A 140 -7.07 7.71 -4.96
CA PHE A 140 -8.49 8.03 -4.83
C PHE A 140 -9.05 8.82 -6.01
N ALA A 141 -8.21 9.46 -6.82
CA ALA A 141 -8.67 10.33 -7.92
C ALA A 141 -9.63 9.62 -8.87
N GLY A 142 -9.33 8.38 -9.26
CA GLY A 142 -10.19 7.63 -10.18
C GLY A 142 -11.52 7.18 -9.58
N VAL A 143 -11.55 6.75 -8.32
CA VAL A 143 -12.81 6.38 -7.64
C VAL A 143 -13.67 7.62 -7.37
N PHE A 144 -13.02 8.75 -7.06
CA PHE A 144 -13.69 10.02 -6.82
C PHE A 144 -14.31 10.58 -8.10
N ALA A 145 -13.56 10.60 -9.20
CA ALA A 145 -14.06 11.04 -10.50
C ALA A 145 -15.28 10.24 -10.98
N ARG A 146 -15.34 8.92 -10.74
CA ARG A 146 -16.52 8.11 -11.09
C ARG A 146 -17.80 8.49 -10.34
N ARG A 147 -17.69 9.19 -9.19
CA ARG A 147 -18.83 9.71 -8.45
C ARG A 147 -19.35 11.04 -8.99
N PHE A 148 -18.55 11.74 -9.79
CA PHE A 148 -18.89 13.02 -10.41
C PHE A 148 -18.61 12.95 -11.93
N PRO A 149 -19.41 12.18 -12.69
CA PRO A 149 -19.13 11.93 -14.11
C PRO A 149 -19.13 13.19 -14.99
N GLU A 150 -19.83 14.23 -14.56
CA GLU A 150 -19.89 15.54 -15.25
C GLU A 150 -18.72 16.47 -14.90
N ALA A 151 -17.91 16.12 -13.89
CA ALA A 151 -16.79 16.94 -13.47
C ALA A 151 -15.60 16.78 -14.42
N LEU A 152 -14.94 17.90 -14.72
CA LEU A 152 -13.73 17.93 -15.54
C LEU A 152 -12.52 17.55 -14.68
N VAL A 153 -11.81 16.50 -15.09
CA VAL A 153 -10.65 15.98 -14.36
C VAL A 153 -9.35 16.51 -14.96
N TRP A 154 -8.52 17.11 -14.12
CA TRP A 154 -7.22 17.68 -14.47
C TRP A 154 -6.12 16.95 -13.70
N VAL A 155 -5.03 16.61 -14.38
CA VAL A 155 -3.95 15.82 -13.77
C VAL A 155 -2.60 16.50 -13.96
N ALA A 156 -1.72 16.35 -12.98
CA ALA A 156 -0.32 16.72 -13.11
C ALA A 156 0.38 15.93 -14.23
N PRO A 157 1.41 16.48 -14.88
CA PRO A 157 2.16 15.76 -15.91
C PRO A 157 2.91 14.54 -15.36
N GLY A 158 3.12 13.54 -16.23
CA GLY A 158 3.86 12.32 -15.90
C GLY A 158 3.15 11.27 -15.06
N GLN A 159 1.81 11.27 -15.00
CA GLN A 159 1.06 10.25 -14.26
C GLN A 159 1.41 8.81 -14.70
N TYR A 160 2.01 8.00 -13.83
CA TYR A 160 2.41 6.63 -14.17
C TYR A 160 1.52 5.56 -13.52
N GLY A 161 1.35 4.41 -14.15
CA GLY A 161 0.67 3.25 -13.54
C GLY A 161 1.60 2.49 -12.58
N PRO A 162 1.11 1.48 -11.86
CA PRO A 162 1.95 0.60 -11.02
C PRO A 162 2.99 -0.22 -11.81
N PHE A 163 3.09 -0.03 -13.14
CA PHE A 163 4.00 -0.71 -14.07
C PHE A 163 4.77 0.28 -14.98
N GLY A 164 4.91 1.55 -14.61
CA GLY A 164 5.65 2.56 -15.40
C GLY A 164 4.76 3.58 -16.10
N THR A 165 5.32 4.28 -17.10
CA THR A 165 4.75 5.46 -17.77
C THR A 165 3.30 5.26 -18.22
N LEU A 166 2.52 6.36 -18.14
CA LEU A 166 1.10 6.51 -18.49
C LEU A 166 0.53 5.29 -19.23
N PRO A 167 -0.43 4.52 -18.68
CA PRO A 167 -1.29 3.75 -19.56
C PRO A 167 -1.86 4.75 -20.57
N LYS A 168 -1.78 4.46 -21.87
CA LYS A 168 -2.19 5.37 -22.97
C LYS A 168 -3.59 6.01 -22.78
N LYS A 169 -4.38 5.50 -21.83
CA LYS A 169 -5.56 6.15 -21.26
C LYS A 169 -5.61 5.92 -19.74
N MET A 170 -5.85 6.98 -18.97
CA MET A 170 -6.28 6.85 -17.57
C MET A 170 -7.61 6.06 -17.53
N PRO A 171 -7.91 5.33 -16.44
CA PRO A 171 -9.15 4.55 -16.33
C PRO A 171 -10.40 5.42 -16.14
N TYR A 172 -10.29 6.73 -16.36
CA TYR A 172 -11.34 7.75 -16.29
C TYR A 172 -10.98 8.88 -17.28
N PRO A 173 -11.97 9.63 -17.79
CA PRO A 173 -11.74 10.76 -18.69
C PRO A 173 -10.88 11.83 -18.02
N VAL A 174 -9.95 12.42 -18.79
CA VAL A 174 -9.09 13.54 -18.37
C VAL A 174 -9.36 14.70 -19.33
N ALA A 175 -9.73 15.86 -18.78
CA ALA A 175 -10.02 17.08 -19.53
C ALA A 175 -8.75 17.81 -19.99
N GLY A 176 -7.66 17.71 -19.21
CA GLY A 176 -6.36 18.28 -19.56
C GLY A 176 -5.25 17.93 -18.57
N VAL A 177 -4.02 18.11 -19.01
CA VAL A 177 -2.80 17.98 -18.20
C VAL A 177 -2.35 19.38 -17.76
N LEU A 178 -2.14 19.57 -16.47
CA LEU A 178 -1.82 20.87 -15.88
C LEU A 178 -0.51 21.42 -16.47
N GLY A 179 -0.52 22.68 -16.90
CA GLY A 179 0.64 23.35 -17.52
C GLY A 179 0.86 23.02 -19.01
N GLU A 180 0.14 22.06 -19.58
CA GLU A 180 0.18 21.75 -21.01
C GLU A 180 -0.90 22.52 -21.80
N PRO A 181 -0.80 22.63 -23.14
CA PRO A 181 -1.84 23.25 -23.97
C PRO A 181 -3.25 22.68 -23.74
N SER A 182 -3.35 21.39 -23.39
CA SER A 182 -4.62 20.72 -23.05
C SER A 182 -5.32 21.32 -21.83
N GLN A 183 -4.61 22.07 -20.98
CA GLN A 183 -5.18 22.89 -19.92
C GLN A 183 -5.09 24.39 -20.24
N THR A 184 -3.93 24.91 -20.63
CA THR A 184 -3.71 26.37 -20.78
C THR A 184 -4.51 27.00 -21.91
N GLN A 185 -4.91 26.22 -22.92
CA GLN A 185 -5.76 26.67 -24.03
C GLN A 185 -7.20 26.15 -23.90
N ASN A 186 -7.51 25.40 -22.84
CA ASN A 186 -8.83 24.84 -22.64
C ASN A 186 -9.75 25.88 -21.99
N PRO A 187 -10.80 26.36 -22.69
CA PRO A 187 -11.68 27.40 -22.17
C PRO A 187 -12.50 26.95 -20.96
N LEU A 188 -12.52 25.64 -20.66
CA LEU A 188 -13.21 25.08 -19.50
C LEU A 188 -12.31 25.06 -18.25
N TRP A 189 -11.02 25.38 -18.34
CA TRP A 189 -10.19 25.55 -17.15
C TRP A 189 -10.66 26.80 -16.37
N PRO A 190 -10.88 26.72 -15.04
CA PRO A 190 -11.39 27.84 -14.28
C PRO A 190 -10.35 28.99 -14.25
N PRO A 191 -10.74 30.22 -14.65
CA PRO A 191 -9.82 31.37 -14.69
C PRO A 191 -9.34 31.79 -13.30
N ASP A 192 -10.06 31.38 -12.24
CA ASP A 192 -9.73 31.67 -10.84
C ASP A 192 -8.42 31.00 -10.39
N LEU A 193 -8.03 29.91 -11.07
CA LEU A 193 -6.88 29.08 -10.72
C LEU A 193 -5.72 29.29 -11.69
N GLN A 194 -4.61 29.79 -11.16
CA GLN A 194 -3.33 29.78 -11.86
C GLN A 194 -2.54 28.53 -11.47
N VAL A 195 -1.67 28.05 -12.36
CA VAL A 195 -0.87 26.84 -12.16
C VAL A 195 0.61 27.12 -12.32
N LYS A 196 1.43 26.52 -11.46
CA LYS A 196 2.88 26.45 -11.63
C LYS A 196 3.33 25.02 -11.40
N VAL A 197 3.92 24.43 -12.42
CA VAL A 197 4.26 23.02 -12.45
C VAL A 197 5.72 22.85 -12.08
N PHE A 198 5.98 22.08 -11.03
CA PHE A 198 7.26 21.41 -10.83
C PHE A 198 7.15 20.05 -11.51
N PHE A 199 7.95 19.80 -12.54
CA PHE A 199 8.00 18.52 -13.23
C PHE A 199 9.43 18.22 -13.64
N VAL A 200 9.94 17.08 -13.18
CA VAL A 200 11.23 16.56 -13.61
C VAL A 200 11.07 15.10 -13.95
N ASP A 201 11.44 14.75 -15.18
CA ASP A 201 11.52 13.35 -15.59
C ASP A 201 12.83 12.77 -15.05
N LEU A 202 12.71 11.97 -13.99
CA LEU A 202 13.86 11.34 -13.36
C LEU A 202 14.26 10.09 -14.17
N PRO A 203 15.57 9.82 -14.33
CA PRO A 203 16.06 8.77 -15.23
C PRO A 203 15.45 7.39 -14.95
N GLN A 204 15.01 6.74 -16.04
CA GLN A 204 14.58 5.34 -16.28
C GLN A 204 13.66 4.68 -15.23
N ASN A 205 14.00 4.69 -13.93
CA ASN A 205 13.39 3.85 -12.90
C ASN A 205 12.74 4.63 -11.73
N ALA A 206 13.16 5.86 -11.41
CA ALA A 206 12.59 6.60 -10.26
C ALA A 206 11.15 7.10 -10.50
N GLY A 207 10.73 7.22 -11.75
CA GLY A 207 9.47 7.86 -12.13
C GLY A 207 9.52 9.39 -11.98
N PRO A 208 8.67 10.14 -12.70
CA PRO A 208 8.74 11.60 -12.69
C PRO A 208 8.35 12.16 -11.32
N ALA A 209 9.17 13.09 -10.82
CA ALA A 209 8.82 13.92 -9.68
C ALA A 209 7.96 15.07 -10.17
N CYS A 210 6.73 15.18 -9.67
CA CYS A 210 5.82 16.23 -10.08
C CYS A 210 4.90 16.68 -8.96
N GLU A 211 4.82 17.99 -8.79
CA GLU A 211 3.82 18.69 -8.00
C GLU A 211 3.38 19.97 -8.75
N VAL A 212 2.10 20.27 -8.68
CA VAL A 212 1.52 21.49 -9.26
C VAL A 212 0.99 22.36 -8.13
N ALA A 213 1.59 23.54 -7.97
CA ALA A 213 1.05 24.57 -7.11
C ALA A 213 -0.10 25.27 -7.84
N LEU A 214 -1.18 25.54 -7.11
CA LEU A 214 -2.33 26.29 -7.61
C LEU A 214 -2.47 27.59 -6.82
N LEU A 215 -2.63 28.72 -7.49
CA LEU A 215 -3.05 29.96 -6.86
C LEU A 215 -4.52 30.21 -7.15
N HIS A 216 -5.34 30.19 -6.10
CA HIS A 216 -6.71 30.68 -6.18
C HIS A 216 -6.69 32.20 -5.99
N SER A 217 -6.67 32.90 -7.11
CA SER A 217 -6.47 34.36 -7.18
C SER A 217 -7.54 35.13 -6.40
N PRO A 218 -8.84 34.78 -6.46
CA PRO A 218 -9.89 35.52 -5.74
C PRO A 218 -9.72 35.52 -4.21
N THR A 219 -9.04 34.52 -3.65
CA THR A 219 -8.89 34.38 -2.19
C THR A 219 -7.44 34.50 -1.73
N SER A 220 -6.52 34.91 -2.62
CA SER A 220 -5.07 35.01 -2.36
C SER A 220 -4.52 33.75 -1.68
N THR A 221 -4.96 32.58 -2.14
CA THR A 221 -4.68 31.29 -1.47
C THR A 221 -3.83 30.41 -2.37
N LEU A 222 -2.62 30.10 -1.90
CA LEU A 222 -1.76 29.06 -2.46
C LEU A 222 -2.26 27.68 -2.01
N VAL A 223 -2.46 26.76 -2.95
CA VAL A 223 -2.76 25.36 -2.67
C VAL A 223 -1.60 24.51 -3.16
N VAL A 224 -1.06 23.72 -2.24
CA VAL A 224 0.03 22.78 -2.46
C VAL A 224 -0.33 21.42 -1.88
N THR A 225 0.39 20.39 -2.28
CA THR A 225 0.10 19.01 -1.88
C THR A 225 1.13 18.52 -0.88
N ASP A 226 2.37 18.37 -1.34
CA ASP A 226 3.46 17.78 -0.58
C ASP A 226 4.65 18.75 -0.41
N ALA A 227 4.59 19.95 -1.00
CA ALA A 227 5.67 20.95 -0.94
C ALA A 227 6.02 21.39 0.49
N VAL A 228 5.01 21.81 1.25
CA VAL A 228 5.16 22.31 2.63
C VAL A 228 4.08 21.74 3.54
N SER A 229 4.40 21.69 4.83
CA SER A 229 3.52 21.21 5.88
C SER A 229 3.65 22.07 7.13
N TRP A 230 2.57 22.16 7.91
CA TRP A 230 2.60 22.68 9.27
C TRP A 230 2.23 21.57 10.24
N ILE A 231 3.19 21.14 11.05
CA ILE A 231 3.01 20.05 12.01
C ILE A 231 2.35 20.59 13.30
N PRO A 232 1.12 20.19 13.67
CA PRO A 232 0.50 20.64 14.91
C PRO A 232 1.16 19.99 16.14
N ARG A 233 1.07 20.64 17.31
CA ARG A 233 1.52 20.05 18.60
C ARG A 233 0.66 18.89 19.08
N THR A 234 -0.59 18.83 18.65
CA THR A 234 -1.55 17.81 19.07
C THR A 234 -2.07 17.04 17.86
N PRO A 235 -2.42 15.76 18.03
CA PRO A 235 -2.98 14.96 16.95
C PRO A 235 -4.30 15.59 16.48
N PRO A 236 -4.51 15.76 15.17
CA PRO A 236 -5.80 16.16 14.64
C PRO A 236 -6.92 15.21 15.10
N SER A 237 -8.11 15.75 15.36
CA SER A 237 -9.25 15.00 15.92
C SER A 237 -9.58 13.70 15.16
N ILE A 238 -9.31 13.66 13.85
CA ILE A 238 -9.52 12.48 13.01
C ILE A 238 -8.72 11.26 13.45
N PHE A 239 -7.57 11.42 14.14
CA PHE A 239 -6.81 10.31 14.70
C PHE A 239 -7.62 9.50 15.72
N ALA A 240 -8.53 10.13 16.46
CA ALA A 240 -9.42 9.42 17.37
C ALA A 240 -10.34 8.41 16.66
N SER A 241 -10.61 8.59 15.36
CA SER A 241 -11.47 7.68 14.58
C SER A 241 -10.84 6.29 14.35
N LEU A 242 -9.51 6.18 14.38
CA LEU A 242 -8.78 4.93 14.16
C LEU A 242 -8.13 4.37 15.42
N PHE A 243 -7.70 5.22 16.34
CA PHE A 243 -6.96 4.81 17.54
C PHE A 243 -7.76 4.94 18.84
N GLY A 244 -8.98 5.49 18.78
CA GLY A 244 -9.80 5.77 19.96
C GLY A 244 -9.37 7.04 20.70
N ARG A 245 -10.06 7.39 21.79
CA ARG A 245 -9.75 8.57 22.61
C ARG A 245 -8.58 8.38 23.58
N GLU A 246 -8.06 7.15 23.70
CA GLU A 246 -6.90 6.83 24.55
C GLU A 246 -5.61 7.51 24.08
N LEU A 247 -5.60 8.08 22.87
CA LEU A 247 -4.54 8.93 22.30
C LEU A 247 -4.13 10.11 23.18
N GLU A 248 -5.07 10.66 23.96
CA GLU A 248 -4.81 11.85 24.77
C GLU A 248 -3.86 11.56 25.95
N THR A 249 -3.66 10.30 26.31
CA THR A 249 -2.83 9.89 27.45
C THR A 249 -1.41 9.45 27.08
N ASP A 250 -1.16 9.11 25.80
CA ASP A 250 0.16 8.71 25.33
C ASP A 250 0.91 9.91 24.72
N LEU A 251 1.77 10.53 25.52
CA LEU A 251 2.60 11.67 25.12
C LEU A 251 3.57 11.35 23.96
N ASP A 252 3.89 10.07 23.74
CA ASP A 252 4.76 9.66 22.65
C ASP A 252 4.01 9.38 21.34
N PHE A 253 2.69 9.17 21.39
CA PHE A 253 1.92 8.75 20.22
C PHE A 253 2.08 9.73 19.07
N TRP A 254 1.88 11.02 19.36
CA TRP A 254 1.85 12.04 18.33
C TRP A 254 3.23 12.35 17.75
N PRO A 255 4.28 12.59 18.55
CA PRO A 255 5.64 12.71 18.04
C PRO A 255 6.08 11.53 17.17
N LYS A 256 5.81 10.29 17.60
CA LYS A 256 6.13 9.08 16.82
C LYS A 256 5.37 9.06 15.49
N SER A 257 4.07 9.35 15.51
CA SER A 257 3.22 9.36 14.31
C SER A 257 3.70 10.38 13.29
N VAL A 258 4.04 11.59 13.74
CA VAL A 258 4.60 12.64 12.89
C VAL A 258 5.92 12.20 12.29
N LEU A 259 6.91 11.81 13.10
CA LEU A 259 8.24 11.45 12.62
C LEU A 259 8.19 10.27 11.63
N GLN A 260 7.31 9.30 11.86
CA GLN A 260 7.05 8.22 10.89
C GLN A 260 6.42 8.72 9.59
N ALA A 261 5.45 9.63 9.66
CA ALA A 261 4.77 10.18 8.50
C ALA A 261 5.70 11.06 7.63
N VAL A 262 6.64 11.77 8.25
CA VAL A 262 7.64 12.60 7.55
C VAL A 262 8.99 11.90 7.34
N PHE A 263 9.08 10.61 7.65
CA PHE A 263 10.26 9.75 7.45
C PHE A 263 11.54 10.21 8.18
N LEU A 264 11.39 10.88 9.32
CA LEU A 264 12.50 11.22 10.21
C LEU A 264 12.75 10.11 11.23
N LYS A 265 13.98 10.03 11.73
CA LYS A 265 14.38 9.00 12.71
C LYS A 265 13.55 9.08 13.98
N LEU A 266 13.13 7.92 14.49
CA LEU A 266 12.48 7.78 15.80
C LEU A 266 13.52 7.85 16.93
N ARG A 267 14.15 9.02 17.08
CA ARG A 267 15.10 9.31 18.16
C ARG A 267 14.41 10.00 19.33
N LYS A 268 14.51 9.40 20.51
CA LYS A 268 14.04 9.96 21.78
C LYS A 268 15.23 10.18 22.72
N GLU A 269 15.26 11.32 23.38
CA GLU A 269 16.31 11.69 24.36
C GLU A 269 15.65 12.15 25.65
N GLY A 270 15.71 11.29 26.68
CA GLY A 270 14.87 11.48 27.87
C GLY A 270 13.39 11.43 27.48
N ASP A 271 12.68 12.53 27.76
CA ASP A 271 11.27 12.71 27.38
C ASP A 271 11.08 13.53 26.08
N ALA A 272 12.17 14.03 25.49
CA ALA A 272 12.12 14.87 24.29
C ALA A 272 12.22 14.05 23.01
N TRP A 273 11.61 14.58 21.94
CA TRP A 273 11.73 14.09 20.57
C TRP A 273 12.39 15.19 19.74
N PRO A 274 13.73 15.30 19.72
CA PRO A 274 14.40 16.51 19.26
C PRO A 274 14.03 16.92 17.83
N ALA A 275 13.92 15.96 16.91
CA ALA A 275 13.51 16.23 15.53
C ALA A 275 12.06 16.75 15.45
N TYR A 276 11.15 16.15 16.22
CA TYR A 276 9.75 16.57 16.30
C TYR A 276 9.63 17.99 16.88
N ASP A 277 10.36 18.27 17.96
CA ASP A 277 10.34 19.59 18.62
C ASP A 277 10.84 20.69 17.69
N LYS A 278 11.79 20.38 16.80
CA LYS A 278 12.34 21.30 15.80
C LYS A 278 11.35 21.61 14.67
N ILE A 279 10.52 20.66 14.23
CA ILE A 279 9.58 20.86 13.09
C ILE A 279 8.15 21.25 13.51
N THR A 280 7.80 21.08 14.78
CA THR A 280 6.44 21.32 15.28
C THR A 280 6.10 22.80 15.40
N ASN A 281 4.87 23.16 15.05
CA ASN A 281 4.34 24.53 15.01
C ASN A 281 5.17 25.48 14.13
N ARG A 282 5.62 24.98 12.98
CA ARG A 282 6.37 25.74 11.98
C ARG A 282 5.92 25.36 10.59
N LEU A 283 5.98 26.32 9.67
CA LEU A 283 5.90 26.03 8.25
C LEU A 283 7.24 25.44 7.83
N VAL A 284 7.23 24.20 7.35
CA VAL A 284 8.44 23.50 6.88
C VAL A 284 8.22 22.94 5.50
N ARG A 285 9.26 22.92 4.66
CA ARG A 285 9.35 22.01 3.52
C ARG A 285 9.08 20.59 4.00
N ALA A 286 8.31 19.79 3.26
CA ALA A 286 8.08 18.41 3.68
C ALA A 286 9.43 17.65 3.70
N PRO A 287 9.83 17.03 4.84
CA PRO A 287 11.15 16.41 4.98
C PRO A 287 11.44 15.33 3.93
N ILE A 288 10.40 14.62 3.47
CA ILE A 288 10.50 13.58 2.44
C ILE A 288 11.11 14.09 1.12
N LEU A 289 10.97 15.38 0.79
CA LEU A 289 11.52 15.96 -0.44
C LEU A 289 13.05 15.88 -0.50
N ARG A 290 13.73 15.80 0.66
CA ARG A 290 15.18 15.55 0.77
C ARG A 290 15.59 14.26 0.05
N ALA A 291 14.74 13.24 0.10
CA ALA A 291 14.98 11.97 -0.57
C ALA A 291 14.39 11.89 -1.99
N PHE A 292 13.87 13.01 -2.53
CA PHE A 292 13.25 13.04 -3.85
C PHE A 292 13.70 14.28 -4.65
N SER A 293 12.87 15.32 -4.71
CA SER A 293 13.09 16.49 -5.57
C SER A 293 14.35 17.25 -5.20
N ASP A 294 14.67 17.39 -3.91
CA ASP A 294 15.86 18.15 -3.49
C ASP A 294 17.16 17.41 -3.86
N ALA A 295 17.18 16.08 -3.72
CA ALA A 295 18.36 15.28 -4.05
C ALA A 295 18.59 15.14 -5.57
N ARG A 296 17.53 15.16 -6.37
CA ARG A 296 17.59 14.79 -7.79
C ARG A 296 17.37 15.94 -8.77
N ALA A 297 16.73 17.01 -8.29
CA ALA A 297 16.41 18.20 -9.04
C ALA A 297 16.49 19.47 -8.17
N PRO A 298 17.63 19.73 -7.50
CA PRO A 298 17.77 20.85 -6.57
C PRO A 298 17.63 22.21 -7.25
N GLU A 299 18.09 22.33 -8.50
CA GLU A 299 18.03 23.59 -9.26
C GLU A 299 16.60 23.88 -9.71
N GLU A 300 15.90 22.88 -10.22
CA GLU A 300 14.50 22.97 -10.65
C GLU A 300 13.57 23.22 -9.47
N THR A 301 13.84 22.58 -8.32
CA THR A 301 13.08 22.81 -7.08
C THR A 301 13.23 24.26 -6.63
N ARG A 302 14.47 24.77 -6.59
CA ARG A 302 14.73 26.17 -6.24
C ARG A 302 14.08 27.13 -7.25
N ALA A 303 14.20 26.86 -8.54
CA ALA A 303 13.62 27.70 -9.58
C ALA A 303 12.09 27.78 -9.47
N TRP A 304 11.43 26.66 -9.19
CA TRP A 304 9.97 26.61 -9.00
C TRP A 304 9.52 27.36 -7.74
N VAL A 305 10.20 27.16 -6.62
CA VAL A 305 9.92 27.89 -5.36
C VAL A 305 10.14 29.39 -5.54
N ASP A 306 11.25 29.77 -6.16
CA ASP A 306 11.59 31.17 -6.42
C ASP A 306 10.58 31.83 -7.34
N ASP A 307 10.11 31.11 -8.36
CA ASP A 307 9.13 31.60 -9.28
C ASP A 307 7.77 31.81 -8.59
N ILE A 308 7.28 30.84 -7.80
CA ILE A 308 6.08 31.01 -6.96
C ILE A 308 6.23 32.25 -6.07
N ALA A 309 7.32 32.31 -5.30
CA ALA A 309 7.52 33.34 -4.29
C ALA A 309 7.68 34.76 -4.89
N ARG A 310 8.19 34.86 -6.12
CA ARG A 310 8.45 36.14 -6.78
C ARG A 310 7.24 36.68 -7.53
N THR A 311 6.44 35.82 -8.17
CA THR A 311 5.39 36.31 -9.09
C THR A 311 3.97 36.11 -8.59
N TRP A 312 3.76 35.31 -7.54
CA TRP A 312 2.44 35.13 -6.94
C TRP A 312 2.35 35.85 -5.61
N ASP A 313 1.23 36.51 -5.41
CA ASP A 313 0.88 37.18 -4.17
C ASP A 313 -0.21 36.36 -3.47
N PHE A 314 0.12 35.86 -2.28
CA PHE A 314 -0.78 35.09 -1.42
C PHE A 314 -0.44 35.36 0.03
N ASP A 315 -1.44 35.32 0.91
CA ASP A 315 -1.29 35.49 2.35
C ASP A 315 -1.66 34.22 3.12
N ARG A 316 -1.96 33.15 2.39
CA ARG A 316 -2.46 31.89 2.94
C ARG A 316 -2.08 30.70 2.09
N ILE A 317 -1.75 29.59 2.77
CA ILE A 317 -1.44 28.29 2.19
C ILE A 317 -2.45 27.23 2.65
N LEU A 318 -2.92 26.42 1.72
CA LEU A 318 -3.61 25.16 1.94
C LEU A 318 -2.69 24.01 1.51
N THR A 319 -2.27 23.19 2.48
CA THR A 319 -1.54 21.95 2.23
C THR A 319 -2.46 20.73 2.36
N SER A 320 -2.12 19.65 1.66
CA SER A 320 -2.85 18.37 1.67
C SER A 320 -2.44 17.45 2.81
N HIS A 321 -1.54 17.90 3.69
CA HIS A 321 -1.09 17.20 4.90
C HIS A 321 -1.13 18.09 6.15
N PHE A 322 -1.30 17.48 7.32
CA PHE A 322 -1.28 18.16 8.63
C PHE A 322 -2.18 19.40 8.72
N SER A 323 -1.73 20.53 9.28
CA SER A 323 -2.60 21.68 9.52
C SER A 323 -2.81 22.56 8.29
N SER A 324 -4.07 22.90 8.03
CA SER A 324 -4.50 23.95 7.10
C SER A 324 -5.70 24.68 7.70
N PRO A 325 -5.87 26.00 7.47
CA PRO A 325 -5.01 26.85 6.66
C PRO A 325 -3.82 27.42 7.43
N ILE A 326 -2.76 27.74 6.69
CA ILE A 326 -1.55 28.38 7.21
C ILE A 326 -1.54 29.82 6.71
N ALA A 327 -1.57 30.80 7.62
CA ALA A 327 -1.29 32.19 7.30
C ALA A 327 0.21 32.31 7.02
N ALA A 328 0.56 32.54 5.76
CA ALA A 328 1.96 32.61 5.31
C ALA A 328 2.05 33.39 3.99
N THR A 329 3.11 34.19 3.88
CA THR A 329 3.45 35.01 2.72
C THR A 329 4.33 34.26 1.72
N PRO A 330 4.55 34.80 0.50
CA PRO A 330 5.46 34.18 -0.47
C PRO A 330 6.90 34.11 0.03
N ALA A 331 7.32 35.09 0.84
CA ALA A 331 8.63 35.08 1.49
C ALA A 331 8.78 33.93 2.49
N GLU A 332 7.75 33.68 3.31
CA GLU A 332 7.75 32.59 4.29
C GLU A 332 7.68 31.20 3.63
N PHE A 333 6.92 31.07 2.54
CA PHE A 333 6.93 29.88 1.70
C PHE A 333 8.33 29.58 1.16
N ARG A 334 9.01 30.59 0.59
CA ARG A 334 10.40 30.45 0.11
C ARG A 334 11.36 30.10 1.23
N ASP A 335 11.22 30.78 2.38
CA ASP A 335 12.06 30.53 3.54
C ASP A 335 11.96 29.08 4.03
N ALA A 336 10.78 28.46 3.94
CA ALA A 336 10.56 27.07 4.34
C ALA A 336 11.45 26.05 3.59
N PHE A 337 11.86 26.36 2.35
CA PHE A 337 12.74 25.52 1.54
C PHE A 337 14.23 25.76 1.77
N SER A 338 14.61 26.86 2.42
CA SER A 338 16.00 27.28 2.53
C SER A 338 16.73 26.82 3.80
N ARG A 339 16.09 26.03 4.69
CA ARG A 339 16.55 25.94 6.09
C ARG A 339 16.53 24.57 6.78
N LEU A 340 16.09 23.51 6.12
CA LEU A 340 16.18 22.17 6.71
C LEU A 340 17.62 21.63 6.70
N ASP A 341 18.47 22.16 5.79
CA ASP A 341 19.81 21.64 5.51
C ASP A 341 20.95 22.64 5.88
N ASP A 342 20.66 23.92 6.08
CA ASP A 342 21.68 24.97 6.30
C ASP A 342 21.94 25.22 7.79
N GLY A 343 23.23 25.32 8.17
CA GLY A 343 23.72 25.51 9.55
C GLY A 343 23.12 26.70 10.33
N PRO A 344 23.45 26.83 11.63
CA PRO A 344 22.71 27.68 12.57
C PRO A 344 22.76 29.17 12.19
N GLY A 345 21.60 29.73 11.81
CA GLY A 345 21.43 31.15 11.54
C GLY A 345 19.98 31.63 11.73
N ASP A 346 19.81 32.60 12.65
CA ASP A 346 18.58 33.30 13.12
C ASP A 346 17.48 32.42 13.80
N PRO A 347 17.17 32.64 15.09
CA PRO A 347 16.24 31.82 15.88
C PRO A 347 14.76 31.91 15.45
N ARG A 348 14.39 32.85 14.56
CA ARG A 348 13.06 32.92 13.93
C ARG A 348 12.88 31.92 12.79
N LYS A 349 13.92 31.14 12.49
CA LYS A 349 13.97 30.22 11.35
C LYS A 349 13.89 28.76 11.81
N ILE A 350 13.56 27.87 10.88
CA ILE A 350 13.44 26.42 11.16
C ILE A 350 14.77 25.92 11.73
N PRO A 351 14.79 25.23 12.89
CA PRO A 351 16.02 24.74 13.49
C PRO A 351 16.58 23.60 12.65
N VAL A 352 17.91 23.57 12.51
CA VAL A 352 18.63 22.51 11.81
C VAL A 352 18.39 21.18 12.51
N LEU A 353 17.92 20.18 11.76
CA LEU A 353 17.83 18.80 12.24
C LEU A 353 19.23 18.20 12.37
N ASP A 354 19.43 17.29 13.33
CA ASP A 354 20.75 16.68 13.47
C ASP A 354 20.97 15.71 12.32
N ASP A 355 22.19 15.54 11.83
CA ASP A 355 22.49 14.63 10.70
C ASP A 355 21.92 13.22 10.92
N SER A 356 21.97 12.74 12.16
CA SER A 356 21.42 11.43 12.52
C SER A 356 19.90 11.31 12.38
N ASP A 357 19.15 12.43 12.37
CA ASP A 357 17.70 12.45 12.18
C ASP A 357 17.33 12.21 10.71
N TRP A 358 18.21 12.60 9.80
CA TRP A 358 18.08 12.42 8.36
C TRP A 358 18.42 11.01 7.88
N GLN A 359 19.09 10.21 8.72
CA GLN A 359 19.57 8.87 8.35
C GLN A 359 18.53 8.02 7.58
N PRO A 360 17.23 7.94 7.94
CA PRO A 360 16.28 7.14 7.16
C PRO A 360 16.08 7.65 5.71
N LEU A 361 16.17 8.95 5.50
CA LEU A 361 16.05 9.61 4.19
C LEU A 361 17.36 9.55 3.41
N ASP A 362 18.50 9.67 4.10
CA ASP A 362 19.81 9.50 3.50
C ASP A 362 20.03 8.03 3.07
N ASP A 363 19.63 7.06 3.91
CA ASP A 363 19.58 5.63 3.56
C ASP A 363 18.66 5.40 2.36
N LEU A 364 17.52 6.10 2.28
CA LEU A 364 16.61 6.02 1.14
C LEU A 364 17.26 6.57 -0.15
N ASN A 365 18.02 7.66 -0.05
CA ASN A 365 18.81 8.19 -1.17
C ASN A 365 19.86 7.19 -1.64
N ASP A 366 20.68 6.66 -0.72
CA ASP A 366 21.66 5.62 -1.02
C ASP A 366 21.00 4.40 -1.67
N ILE A 367 19.83 4.01 -1.16
CA ILE A 367 19.05 2.91 -1.69
C ILE A 367 18.62 3.23 -3.12
N ILE A 368 18.05 4.41 -3.41
CA ILE A 368 17.61 4.79 -4.75
C ILE A 368 18.79 4.86 -5.72
N ASP A 369 19.89 5.50 -5.32
CA ASP A 369 21.05 5.78 -6.16
C ASP A 369 21.87 4.52 -6.43
N ASN A 370 22.09 3.67 -5.42
CA ASN A 370 22.84 2.43 -5.57
C ASN A 370 22.02 1.29 -6.17
N ASN A 371 20.68 1.34 -6.03
CA ASN A 371 19.82 0.25 -6.50
C ASN A 371 19.06 0.52 -7.79
N ASN A 372 19.19 1.70 -8.40
CA ASN A 372 18.41 2.10 -9.58
C ASN A 372 16.91 1.82 -9.33
N LEU A 373 16.44 2.13 -8.11
CA LEU A 373 15.20 1.57 -7.58
C LEU A 373 14.00 2.13 -8.32
N ALA A 374 13.50 1.23 -9.15
CA ALA A 374 12.16 1.25 -9.65
C ALA A 374 11.15 1.25 -8.49
N VAL A 375 10.04 1.92 -8.72
CA VAL A 375 8.74 1.56 -8.14
C VAL A 375 8.25 0.19 -8.68
N SER A 376 9.16 -0.65 -9.20
CA SER A 376 8.94 -2.07 -9.46
C SER A 376 9.76 -2.87 -8.44
N PHE A 377 9.05 -3.70 -7.70
CA PHE A 377 9.61 -4.64 -6.74
C PHE A 377 10.42 -5.70 -7.51
N ASP A 378 11.71 -5.47 -7.76
CA ASP A 378 12.55 -6.46 -8.43
C ASP A 378 13.09 -7.49 -7.44
N VAL A 379 12.36 -8.60 -7.34
CA VAL A 379 12.70 -9.80 -6.57
C VAL A 379 14.08 -10.36 -6.97
N ALA A 380 14.62 -10.03 -8.14
CA ALA A 380 15.89 -10.55 -8.63
C ALA A 380 17.11 -10.05 -7.84
N ARG A 381 17.07 -8.84 -7.27
CA ARG A 381 18.25 -8.26 -6.60
C ARG A 381 18.45 -8.79 -5.17
N VAL A 382 17.38 -9.18 -4.48
CA VAL A 382 17.42 -9.75 -3.12
C VAL A 382 18.02 -11.17 -3.10
N LEU A 383 18.13 -11.84 -4.25
CA LEU A 383 18.55 -13.25 -4.33
C LEU A 383 20.04 -13.49 -4.62
N GLY A 384 20.87 -12.47 -4.80
CA GLY A 384 22.35 -12.56 -4.80
C GLY A 384 23.02 -13.43 -5.89
N ARG A 385 22.24 -14.23 -6.62
CA ARG A 385 22.52 -14.88 -7.88
C ARG A 385 21.19 -14.96 -8.60
N GLN A 386 21.16 -14.59 -9.88
CA GLN A 386 20.09 -15.02 -10.78
C GLN A 386 19.97 -16.55 -10.58
N PRO A 387 18.82 -17.11 -10.14
CA PRO A 387 18.47 -18.39 -10.70
C PRO A 387 18.50 -18.14 -12.20
N GLU A 388 19.30 -18.89 -12.95
CA GLU A 388 19.06 -18.97 -14.39
C GLU A 388 17.61 -19.45 -14.54
N TRP A 389 16.69 -18.50 -14.65
CA TRP A 389 15.35 -18.77 -15.08
C TRP A 389 15.53 -19.25 -16.51
N PRO A 390 15.18 -20.50 -16.84
CA PRO A 390 15.22 -20.92 -18.22
C PRO A 390 14.42 -19.87 -18.99
N SER A 391 15.07 -19.21 -19.94
CA SER A 391 14.43 -18.24 -20.83
C SER A 391 13.10 -18.85 -21.26
N VAL A 392 11.99 -18.22 -20.91
CA VAL A 392 10.69 -18.62 -21.45
C VAL A 392 10.85 -18.41 -22.95
N PRO A 393 10.86 -19.49 -23.75
CA PRO A 393 11.08 -19.35 -25.18
C PRO A 393 10.03 -18.38 -25.73
N PRO A 394 10.40 -17.50 -26.68
CA PRO A 394 9.43 -16.65 -27.36
C PRO A 394 8.35 -17.56 -27.91
N SER A 395 7.09 -17.19 -27.66
CA SER A 395 5.87 -17.95 -27.91
C SER A 395 5.97 -18.95 -29.06
N GLU A 396 6.45 -20.16 -28.77
CA GLU A 396 5.83 -21.34 -29.37
C GLU A 396 4.42 -21.34 -28.79
N GLU A 397 3.42 -21.38 -29.68
CA GLU A 397 2.01 -21.50 -29.34
C GLU A 397 1.87 -22.26 -28.02
N CYS A 398 1.36 -21.62 -26.96
CA CYS A 398 1.20 -22.29 -25.68
C CYS A 398 0.39 -23.55 -25.96
N PRO A 399 1.00 -24.75 -25.95
CA PRO A 399 0.33 -25.91 -26.52
C PRO A 399 -0.89 -26.10 -25.64
N VAL A 400 -2.08 -26.14 -26.24
CA VAL A 400 -3.33 -26.30 -25.50
C VAL A 400 -3.26 -27.65 -24.80
N ARG A 401 -2.69 -27.65 -23.58
CA ARG A 401 -2.58 -28.85 -22.77
C ARG A 401 -4.00 -29.20 -22.43
N ARG A 402 -4.41 -30.42 -22.79
CA ARG A 402 -5.69 -31.02 -22.39
C ARG A 402 -5.39 -31.97 -21.23
N PRO A 403 -5.07 -31.45 -20.02
CA PRO A 403 -4.81 -32.32 -18.89
C PRO A 403 -6.04 -33.18 -18.62
N ARG A 404 -5.81 -34.41 -18.17
CA ARG A 404 -6.89 -35.28 -17.67
C ARG A 404 -6.97 -35.25 -16.16
N THR A 405 -5.93 -34.76 -15.48
CA THR A 405 -5.93 -34.66 -14.03
C THR A 405 -5.54 -33.25 -13.62
N LEU A 406 -6.37 -32.62 -12.81
CA LEU A 406 -6.09 -31.34 -12.20
C LEU A 406 -5.89 -31.52 -10.69
N ILE A 407 -4.80 -30.99 -10.16
CA ILE A 407 -4.50 -31.01 -8.73
C ILE A 407 -4.72 -29.60 -8.19
N TYR A 408 -5.78 -29.42 -7.43
CA TYR A 408 -5.95 -28.26 -6.57
C TYR A 408 -5.30 -28.54 -5.21
N ASN A 409 -4.00 -28.27 -5.12
CA ASN A 409 -3.21 -28.40 -3.89
C ASN A 409 -3.50 -27.23 -2.94
N ARG A 410 -4.74 -27.19 -2.43
CA ARG A 410 -5.33 -26.02 -1.79
C ARG A 410 -4.60 -25.58 -0.52
N ILE A 411 -4.39 -24.27 -0.44
CA ILE A 411 -3.80 -23.64 0.75
C ILE A 411 -4.92 -23.28 1.75
N PRO A 412 -4.73 -23.58 3.06
CA PRO A 412 -5.63 -23.11 4.10
C PRO A 412 -5.83 -21.59 4.07
N LYS A 413 -7.08 -21.15 4.21
CA LYS A 413 -7.50 -19.74 4.33
C LYS A 413 -7.26 -18.85 3.09
N CYS A 414 -6.96 -19.45 1.95
CA CYS A 414 -6.90 -18.78 0.64
C CYS A 414 -8.19 -18.98 -0.17
N GLY A 415 -9.37 -18.74 0.42
CA GLY A 415 -10.65 -18.85 -0.30
C GLY A 415 -11.01 -20.27 -0.76
N SER A 416 -10.34 -21.29 -0.21
CA SER A 416 -10.42 -22.66 -0.73
C SER A 416 -11.76 -23.36 -0.54
N GLY A 417 -12.65 -22.82 0.30
CA GLY A 417 -14.06 -23.22 0.34
C GLY A 417 -14.82 -22.76 -0.91
N SER A 418 -14.71 -21.48 -1.26
CA SER A 418 -15.32 -20.89 -2.47
C SER A 418 -14.79 -21.55 -3.75
N VAL A 419 -13.49 -21.79 -3.85
CA VAL A 419 -12.90 -22.50 -5.00
C VAL A 419 -13.41 -23.95 -5.06
N ALA A 420 -13.62 -24.61 -3.93
CA ALA A 420 -14.20 -25.96 -3.93
C ALA A 420 -15.66 -25.98 -4.42
N ILE A 421 -16.44 -24.93 -4.13
CA ILE A 421 -17.79 -24.75 -4.67
C ILE A 421 -17.72 -24.51 -6.18
N PHE A 422 -16.82 -23.63 -6.64
CA PHE A 422 -16.59 -23.38 -8.07
C PHE A 422 -16.25 -24.67 -8.82
N ILE A 423 -15.33 -25.48 -8.28
CA ILE A 423 -14.98 -26.78 -8.88
C ILE A 423 -16.18 -27.75 -8.88
N ALA A 424 -17.05 -27.71 -7.86
CA ALA A 424 -18.24 -28.56 -7.84
C ALA A 424 -19.27 -28.14 -8.91
N LEU A 425 -19.51 -26.83 -9.09
CA LEU A 425 -20.37 -26.32 -10.17
C LEU A 425 -19.79 -26.63 -11.55
N ALA A 426 -18.46 -26.51 -11.68
CA ALA A 426 -17.74 -26.89 -12.87
C ALA A 426 -17.90 -28.38 -13.20
N GLN A 427 -17.93 -29.23 -12.18
CA GLN A 427 -18.09 -30.67 -12.32
C GLN A 427 -19.45 -31.01 -12.96
N GLU A 428 -20.53 -30.40 -12.46
CA GLU A 428 -21.89 -30.59 -12.98
C GLU A 428 -22.00 -30.15 -14.44
N LYS A 429 -21.36 -29.04 -14.80
CA LYS A 429 -21.40 -28.48 -16.15
C LYS A 429 -20.53 -29.23 -17.16
N ASN A 430 -19.31 -29.59 -16.77
CA ASN A 430 -18.26 -30.04 -17.69
C ASN A 430 -17.93 -31.55 -17.56
N GLY A 431 -18.63 -32.30 -16.69
CA GLY A 431 -18.64 -33.77 -16.71
C GLY A 431 -17.35 -34.46 -16.24
N PHE A 432 -16.49 -33.78 -15.48
CA PHE A 432 -15.30 -34.39 -14.86
C PHE A 432 -15.60 -34.97 -13.47
N GLN A 433 -14.67 -35.74 -12.88
CA GLN A 433 -14.82 -36.28 -11.52
C GLN A 433 -14.15 -35.39 -10.46
N LEU A 434 -14.87 -34.97 -9.42
CA LEU A 434 -14.28 -34.26 -8.27
C LEU A 434 -13.89 -35.23 -7.15
N CYS A 435 -12.58 -35.44 -7.00
CA CYS A 435 -12.00 -36.32 -6.01
C CYS A 435 -11.57 -35.52 -4.77
N ARG A 436 -12.41 -35.57 -3.72
CA ARG A 436 -12.09 -34.94 -2.43
C ARG A 436 -11.13 -35.81 -1.63
N SER A 437 -10.08 -35.21 -1.09
CA SER A 437 -9.12 -35.92 -0.25
C SER A 437 -9.78 -36.49 1.02
N THR A 438 -9.31 -37.64 1.48
CA THR A 438 -9.60 -38.22 2.79
C THR A 438 -8.51 -37.92 3.81
N MET A 439 -7.43 -37.25 3.40
CA MET A 439 -6.25 -36.93 4.21
C MET A 439 -6.02 -35.41 4.21
N TYR A 440 -6.33 -34.77 5.33
CA TYR A 440 -6.31 -33.31 5.44
C TYR A 440 -5.08 -32.75 6.18
N THR A 441 -4.43 -33.58 7.00
CA THR A 441 -3.33 -33.17 7.88
C THR A 441 -1.94 -33.46 7.30
N GLN A 442 -1.83 -34.49 6.45
CA GLN A 442 -0.56 -34.88 5.83
C GLN A 442 -0.25 -34.01 4.61
N ARG A 443 0.49 -32.92 4.84
CA ARG A 443 0.93 -31.96 3.82
C ARG A 443 2.25 -32.35 3.15
N TRP A 444 3.19 -32.83 3.97
CA TRP A 444 4.48 -33.36 3.55
C TRP A 444 4.39 -34.87 3.37
N LEU A 445 4.84 -35.37 2.21
CA LEU A 445 4.87 -36.79 1.88
C LEU A 445 6.27 -37.34 2.08
N ALA A 446 6.40 -38.34 2.94
CA ALA A 446 7.64 -39.10 3.09
C ALA A 446 7.97 -39.85 1.78
N PRO A 447 9.23 -40.26 1.52
CA PRO A 447 9.62 -40.93 0.28
C PRO A 447 8.71 -42.11 -0.16
N PRO A 448 8.25 -43.01 0.73
CA PRO A 448 7.31 -44.07 0.36
C PRO A 448 5.95 -43.54 -0.10
N ASP A 449 5.43 -42.51 0.56
CA ASP A 449 4.16 -41.87 0.23
C ASP A 449 4.24 -41.08 -1.07
N ARG A 450 5.39 -40.48 -1.38
CA ARG A 450 5.67 -39.85 -2.68
C ARG A 450 5.57 -40.87 -3.81
N LYS A 451 6.19 -42.05 -3.66
CA LYS A 451 6.08 -43.14 -4.65
C LYS A 451 4.64 -43.65 -4.82
N ARG A 452 3.83 -43.61 -3.76
CA ARG A 452 2.39 -43.95 -3.84
C ARG A 452 1.60 -42.86 -4.55
N TYR A 453 1.88 -41.61 -4.23
CA TYR A 453 1.23 -40.43 -4.82
C TYR A 453 1.55 -40.29 -6.31
N GLU A 454 2.81 -40.49 -6.72
CA GLU A 454 3.24 -40.53 -8.13
C GLU A 454 2.41 -41.54 -8.95
N ARG A 455 2.25 -42.75 -8.42
CA ARG A 455 1.51 -43.83 -9.09
C ARG A 455 0.02 -43.56 -9.14
N ASN A 456 -0.52 -42.93 -8.11
CA ASN A 456 -1.94 -42.61 -8.03
C ASN A 456 -2.15 -41.32 -7.22
N PRO A 457 -2.40 -40.16 -7.86
CA PRO A 457 -2.66 -38.91 -7.15
C PRO A 457 -3.92 -38.99 -6.27
N PHE A 458 -4.85 -39.89 -6.60
CA PHE A 458 -6.11 -40.08 -5.88
C PHE A 458 -6.01 -41.06 -4.71
N VAL A 459 -4.83 -41.64 -4.42
CA VAL A 459 -4.63 -42.68 -3.38
C VAL A 459 -5.19 -42.28 -2.01
N ALA A 460 -5.13 -40.99 -1.67
CA ALA A 460 -5.63 -40.41 -0.43
C ALA A 460 -6.92 -39.60 -0.66
N SER A 461 -7.83 -40.12 -1.46
CA SER A 461 -9.10 -39.49 -1.81
C SER A 461 -10.23 -40.51 -1.94
N ARG A 462 -11.47 -40.00 -2.07
CA ARG A 462 -12.64 -40.85 -2.34
C ARG A 462 -12.54 -41.61 -3.67
N CYS A 463 -11.66 -41.17 -4.58
CA CYS A 463 -11.41 -41.82 -5.87
C CYS A 463 -10.23 -42.80 -5.85
N ARG A 464 -9.76 -43.29 -4.68
CA ARG A 464 -8.54 -44.12 -4.57
C ARG A 464 -8.52 -45.38 -5.46
N LYS A 465 -9.69 -45.95 -5.78
CA LYS A 465 -9.84 -47.14 -6.63
C LYS A 465 -9.74 -46.81 -8.13
N VAL A 466 -9.73 -45.54 -8.49
CA VAL A 466 -9.66 -45.04 -9.86
C VAL A 466 -8.18 -44.86 -10.22
N ILE A 467 -7.52 -45.95 -10.62
CA ILE A 467 -6.07 -45.99 -10.87
C ILE A 467 -5.71 -45.45 -12.26
N ASN A 468 -6.66 -45.50 -13.21
CA ASN A 468 -6.56 -44.91 -14.55
C ASN A 468 -7.88 -44.19 -14.85
N VAL A 469 -7.91 -42.86 -14.72
CA VAL A 469 -9.09 -42.10 -15.09
C VAL A 469 -9.10 -41.92 -16.60
N SER A 470 -9.92 -42.71 -17.30
CA SER A 470 -10.22 -42.46 -18.73
C SER A 470 -10.90 -41.10 -18.91
N ALA A 471 -11.64 -40.66 -17.89
CA ALA A 471 -12.32 -39.37 -17.81
C ALA A 471 -11.48 -38.30 -17.09
N PRO A 472 -11.69 -36.99 -17.34
CA PRO A 472 -11.01 -35.93 -16.60
C PRO A 472 -11.39 -35.94 -15.10
N ALA A 473 -10.45 -35.59 -14.22
CA ALA A 473 -10.69 -35.53 -12.77
C ALA A 473 -9.91 -34.41 -12.07
N VAL A 474 -10.48 -33.88 -10.99
CA VAL A 474 -9.88 -32.86 -10.13
C VAL A 474 -9.65 -33.42 -8.73
N LEU A 475 -8.40 -33.46 -8.26
CA LEU A 475 -8.07 -33.73 -6.86
C LEU A 475 -8.07 -32.42 -6.06
N ASN A 476 -8.82 -32.41 -4.97
CA ASN A 476 -8.81 -31.30 -4.01
C ASN A 476 -8.17 -31.78 -2.69
N ARG A 477 -6.95 -31.31 -2.38
CA ARG A 477 -6.16 -31.79 -1.22
C ARG A 477 -5.24 -30.71 -0.63
N HIS A 478 -5.07 -30.73 0.70
CA HIS A 478 -4.02 -29.99 1.41
C HIS A 478 -2.69 -30.76 1.35
N VAL A 479 -1.90 -30.52 0.30
CA VAL A 479 -0.58 -31.15 0.09
C VAL A 479 0.37 -30.12 -0.51
N PHE A 480 1.66 -30.18 -0.19
CA PHE A 480 2.64 -29.33 -0.87
C PHE A 480 2.78 -29.73 -2.34
N PHE A 481 3.29 -28.80 -3.16
CA PHE A 481 3.55 -29.07 -4.56
C PHE A 481 4.36 -30.36 -4.75
N TYR A 482 4.00 -31.10 -5.79
CA TYR A 482 4.63 -32.36 -6.13
C TYR A 482 4.70 -32.44 -7.65
N GLU A 483 5.91 -32.60 -8.18
CA GLU A 483 6.13 -32.71 -9.61
C GLU A 483 5.88 -34.15 -10.07
N PHE A 484 4.79 -34.35 -10.82
CA PHE A 484 4.48 -35.64 -11.43
C PHE A 484 5.25 -35.83 -12.73
N ARG A 485 5.75 -37.04 -12.97
CA ARG A 485 6.32 -37.39 -14.28
C ARG A 485 5.25 -37.47 -15.37
N ASN A 486 4.01 -37.75 -14.96
CA ASN A 486 2.86 -37.76 -15.84
C ASN A 486 2.46 -36.33 -16.25
N LYS A 487 2.77 -35.95 -17.49
CA LYS A 487 2.48 -34.62 -18.06
C LYS A 487 0.99 -34.31 -18.23
N ASN A 488 0.08 -35.28 -18.04
CA ASN A 488 -1.36 -35.06 -18.04
C ASN A 488 -1.92 -34.53 -16.70
N VAL A 489 -1.04 -34.37 -15.70
CA VAL A 489 -1.35 -33.80 -14.39
C VAL A 489 -0.98 -32.31 -14.40
N LEU A 490 -1.92 -31.45 -14.03
CA LEU A 490 -1.75 -30.00 -13.97
C LEU A 490 -2.07 -29.47 -12.58
N HIS A 491 -1.33 -28.50 -12.08
CA HIS A 491 -1.56 -27.91 -10.76
C HIS A 491 -2.25 -26.56 -10.87
N VAL A 492 -3.26 -26.30 -10.03
CA VAL A 492 -3.82 -24.96 -9.86
C VAL A 492 -3.82 -24.59 -8.39
N ASN A 493 -3.73 -23.30 -8.12
CA ASN A 493 -3.80 -22.82 -6.75
C ASN A 493 -4.48 -21.46 -6.61
N MET A 494 -4.91 -21.16 -5.39
CA MET A 494 -5.46 -19.86 -5.00
C MET A 494 -4.65 -19.39 -3.80
N ILE A 495 -4.11 -18.17 -3.87
CA ILE A 495 -3.32 -17.54 -2.81
C ILE A 495 -4.03 -16.31 -2.25
N ARG A 496 -3.57 -15.86 -1.09
CA ARG A 496 -4.07 -14.67 -0.41
C ARG A 496 -2.88 -13.92 0.17
N GLU A 497 -3.03 -12.61 0.28
CA GLU A 497 -2.06 -11.77 0.98
C GLU A 497 -1.70 -12.40 2.35
N PRO A 498 -0.40 -12.64 2.64
CA PRO A 498 0.04 -13.45 3.76
C PRO A 498 -0.54 -13.06 5.13
N VAL A 499 -0.59 -11.77 5.43
CA VAL A 499 -1.09 -11.23 6.71
C VAL A 499 -2.59 -11.46 6.80
N SER A 500 -3.35 -11.06 5.79
CA SER A 500 -4.80 -11.27 5.68
C SER A 500 -5.18 -12.74 5.79
N ARG A 501 -4.34 -13.64 5.28
CA ARG A 501 -4.52 -15.09 5.42
C ARG A 501 -4.30 -15.53 6.87
N CYS A 502 -3.25 -15.05 7.54
CA CYS A 502 -3.01 -15.31 8.95
C CYS A 502 -4.15 -14.78 9.84
N VAL A 503 -4.59 -13.54 9.61
CA VAL A 503 -5.76 -12.94 10.29
C VAL A 503 -6.99 -13.81 10.10
N SER A 504 -7.25 -14.28 8.88
CA SER A 504 -8.37 -15.19 8.62
C SER A 504 -8.23 -16.55 9.31
N ARG A 505 -7.00 -17.04 9.48
CA ARG A 505 -6.71 -18.28 10.22
C ARG A 505 -7.00 -18.10 11.71
N PHE A 506 -6.55 -16.98 12.29
CA PHE A 506 -6.82 -16.62 13.68
C PHE A 506 -8.32 -16.60 13.99
N TYR A 507 -9.09 -15.81 13.24
CA TYR A 507 -10.55 -15.71 13.47
C TYR A 507 -11.29 -17.01 13.20
N TYR A 508 -10.77 -17.89 12.35
CA TYR A 508 -11.34 -19.23 12.19
C TYR A 508 -11.16 -20.11 13.42
N GLU A 509 -10.00 -20.06 14.08
CA GLU A 509 -9.79 -20.81 15.32
C GLU A 509 -10.61 -20.22 16.48
N ARG A 510 -10.77 -18.89 16.53
CA ARG A 510 -11.61 -18.21 17.51
C ARG A 510 -13.10 -18.48 17.32
N ASP A 511 -13.63 -18.13 16.15
CA ASP A 511 -15.07 -18.03 15.94
C ASP A 511 -15.69 -19.33 15.45
N ALA A 512 -15.03 -20.01 14.51
CA ALA A 512 -15.58 -21.21 13.88
C ALA A 512 -15.26 -22.48 14.68
N ARG A 513 -14.18 -22.48 15.47
CA ARG A 513 -13.75 -23.66 16.25
C ARG A 513 -13.77 -23.47 17.76
N GLY A 514 -13.95 -22.24 18.25
CA GLY A 514 -13.99 -21.93 19.69
C GLY A 514 -12.69 -22.21 20.44
N ALA A 515 -11.57 -22.39 19.73
CA ALA A 515 -10.27 -22.72 20.32
C ALA A 515 -9.57 -21.51 20.96
N VAL A 516 -10.03 -20.30 20.63
CA VAL A 516 -9.64 -19.04 21.25
C VAL A 516 -10.91 -18.41 21.82
N GLY A 517 -10.83 -17.84 23.03
CA GLY A 517 -11.98 -17.21 23.67
C GLY A 517 -12.60 -16.11 22.79
N LYS A 518 -13.94 -16.06 22.71
CA LYS A 518 -14.69 -15.17 21.80
C LYS A 518 -14.39 -13.67 22.02
N GLY A 519 -13.99 -13.28 23.23
CA GLY A 519 -13.58 -11.90 23.57
C GLY A 519 -12.13 -11.54 23.25
N VAL A 520 -11.32 -12.50 22.79
CA VAL A 520 -9.91 -12.26 22.49
C VAL A 520 -9.79 -11.66 21.09
N THR A 521 -9.30 -10.41 21.01
CA THR A 521 -8.94 -9.77 19.75
C THR A 521 -7.58 -10.28 19.27
N ILE A 522 -7.28 -10.11 17.98
CA ILE A 522 -5.96 -10.51 17.46
C ILE A 522 -4.83 -9.74 18.13
N ASP A 523 -5.05 -8.46 18.44
CA ASP A 523 -4.08 -7.62 19.13
C ASP A 523 -3.91 -8.02 20.61
N ALA A 524 -5.01 -8.35 21.30
CA ALA A 524 -4.94 -8.89 22.66
C ALA A 524 -4.23 -10.25 22.67
N CYS A 525 -4.49 -11.12 21.69
CA CYS A 525 -3.80 -12.40 21.52
C CYS A 525 -2.29 -12.19 21.30
N ILE A 526 -1.90 -11.27 20.40
CA ILE A 526 -0.50 -10.94 20.11
C ILE A 526 0.22 -10.40 21.35
N ARG A 527 -0.42 -9.52 22.13
CA ARG A 527 0.16 -8.86 23.31
C ARG A 527 0.04 -9.66 24.62
N GLY A 528 -0.72 -10.75 24.64
CA GLY A 528 -1.10 -11.45 25.87
C GLY A 528 -1.08 -12.98 25.73
N PRO A 529 -2.23 -13.68 25.75
CA PRO A 529 -2.30 -15.13 25.94
C PRO A 529 -1.68 -15.98 24.83
N CYS A 530 -1.40 -15.43 23.64
CA CYS A 530 -0.82 -16.20 22.55
C CYS A 530 0.70 -16.03 22.40
N ARG A 531 1.32 -15.03 23.06
CA ARG A 531 2.77 -14.69 23.05
C ARG A 531 3.55 -15.24 21.83
N PHE A 532 3.17 -14.82 20.62
CA PHE A 532 3.65 -15.44 19.37
C PHE A 532 5.19 -15.44 19.22
N HIS A 533 5.86 -14.46 19.82
CA HIS A 533 7.31 -14.26 19.79
C HIS A 533 8.08 -15.10 20.84
N GLU A 534 7.43 -15.57 21.91
CA GLU A 534 8.09 -16.27 23.03
C GLU A 534 8.05 -17.79 22.91
N TRP A 535 7.29 -18.33 21.96
CA TRP A 535 7.24 -19.78 21.74
C TRP A 535 8.58 -20.26 21.15
N THR A 536 9.51 -20.67 22.00
CA THR A 536 10.77 -21.29 21.57
C THR A 536 10.57 -22.79 21.32
N GLY A 537 11.36 -23.37 20.41
CA GLY A 537 11.17 -24.74 19.92
C GLY A 537 11.23 -25.86 20.98
N ARG A 538 11.60 -25.57 22.23
CA ARG A 538 11.71 -26.58 23.30
C ARG A 538 10.41 -26.86 24.06
N GLU A 539 9.51 -25.89 24.24
CA GLU A 539 8.21 -26.14 24.89
C GLU A 539 7.21 -26.82 23.94
N ALA A 540 7.41 -26.66 22.63
CA ALA A 540 6.69 -27.41 21.60
C ALA A 540 7.05 -28.91 21.57
N ALA A 541 8.17 -29.32 22.17
CA ALA A 541 8.53 -30.73 22.28
C ALA A 541 7.69 -31.47 23.34
N ALA A 542 7.14 -30.77 24.33
CA ALA A 542 6.25 -31.36 25.32
C ALA A 542 4.81 -31.57 24.79
N GLY A 543 4.42 -30.88 23.72
CA GLY A 543 3.08 -30.98 23.12
C GLY A 543 3.01 -31.38 21.64
N GLY A 544 4.14 -31.47 20.94
CA GLY A 544 4.23 -31.84 19.52
C GLY A 544 3.73 -30.78 18.53
N ALA A 545 4.27 -30.82 17.31
CA ALA A 545 3.80 -30.07 16.12
C ALA A 545 2.32 -30.34 15.73
N HIS A 546 1.62 -31.16 16.51
CA HIS A 546 0.23 -31.55 16.35
C HIS A 546 -0.75 -30.73 17.19
N THR A 547 -0.27 -29.79 18.02
CA THR A 547 -1.15 -28.84 18.73
C THR A 547 -1.72 -27.80 17.75
N ARG A 548 -2.98 -27.40 17.95
CA ARG A 548 -3.68 -26.43 17.09
C ARG A 548 -2.98 -25.07 17.03
N PHE A 549 -2.35 -24.66 18.14
CA PHE A 549 -1.56 -23.44 18.24
C PHE A 549 -0.18 -23.57 17.55
N GLY A 550 0.45 -24.74 17.59
CA GLY A 550 1.65 -25.03 16.79
C GLY A 550 1.36 -24.94 15.28
N GLN A 551 0.20 -25.42 14.84
CA GLN A 551 -0.26 -25.26 13.45
C GLN A 551 -0.56 -23.80 13.10
N LEU A 552 -1.16 -23.02 14.01
CA LEU A 552 -1.37 -21.59 13.79
C LEU A 552 -0.05 -20.85 13.58
N ARG A 553 0.99 -21.17 14.37
CA ARG A 553 2.34 -20.61 14.21
C ARG A 553 2.97 -21.00 12.86
N GLU A 554 2.97 -22.29 12.51
CA GLU A 554 3.50 -22.75 11.22
C GLU A 554 2.77 -22.06 10.06
N GLU A 555 1.45 -21.98 10.16
CA GLU A 555 0.66 -21.35 9.11
C GLU A 555 0.92 -19.86 9.02
N CYS A 556 1.18 -19.16 10.12
CA CYS A 556 1.47 -17.73 10.15
C CYS A 556 2.96 -17.39 10.03
N SER A 557 3.85 -18.37 9.82
CA SER A 557 5.29 -18.10 9.72
C SER A 557 5.66 -17.40 8.41
N SER A 558 6.76 -16.64 8.47
CA SER A 558 7.49 -16.18 7.28
C SER A 558 7.78 -17.40 6.39
N ASN A 559 7.45 -17.31 5.10
CA ASN A 559 7.58 -18.37 4.09
C ASN A 559 6.52 -19.50 4.04
N TYR A 560 5.43 -19.40 4.81
CA TYR A 560 4.38 -20.43 4.75
C TYR A 560 3.89 -20.68 3.32
N LEU A 561 3.51 -19.63 2.59
CA LEU A 561 3.04 -19.75 1.19
C LEU A 561 4.13 -20.28 0.25
N THR A 562 5.36 -19.81 0.41
CA THR A 562 6.52 -20.23 -0.39
C THR A 562 6.69 -21.74 -0.35
N ARG A 563 6.52 -22.35 0.83
CA ARG A 563 6.64 -23.80 1.02
C ARG A 563 5.61 -24.62 0.23
N TRP A 564 4.40 -24.07 0.01
CA TRP A 564 3.35 -24.74 -0.77
C TRP A 564 3.74 -24.92 -2.24
N PHE A 565 4.52 -24.00 -2.79
CA PHE A 565 4.99 -24.05 -4.17
C PHE A 565 6.39 -24.67 -4.27
N CYS A 566 7.24 -24.54 -3.25
CA CYS A 566 8.55 -25.21 -3.20
C CYS A 566 8.41 -26.73 -3.30
N GLY A 567 7.45 -27.31 -2.58
CA GLY A 567 7.13 -28.73 -2.69
C GLY A 567 7.95 -29.60 -1.75
N HIS A 568 8.47 -30.72 -2.26
CA HIS A 568 9.11 -31.79 -1.47
C HIS A 568 10.63 -31.90 -1.67
N GLY A 569 11.26 -30.84 -2.19
CA GLY A 569 12.71 -30.75 -2.33
C GLY A 569 13.42 -30.64 -0.98
N THR A 570 14.74 -30.87 -0.97
CA THR A 570 15.58 -30.79 0.23
C THR A 570 15.52 -29.40 0.88
N ALA A 571 15.55 -28.33 0.07
CA ALA A 571 15.38 -26.96 0.53
C ALA A 571 13.99 -26.68 1.15
N CYS A 572 12.97 -27.46 0.77
CA CYS A 572 11.58 -27.28 1.20
C CYS A 572 11.18 -28.10 2.44
N SER A 573 12.04 -29.04 2.86
CA SER A 573 11.81 -29.91 4.03
C SER A 573 11.74 -29.09 5.31
N ALA A 574 10.94 -29.54 6.29
CA ALA A 574 10.88 -28.92 7.61
C ALA A 574 11.12 -29.94 8.71
N ASP A 575 12.35 -30.50 8.75
CA ASP A 575 12.83 -30.97 10.04
C ASP A 575 12.78 -29.81 11.05
N ALA A 576 12.09 -30.11 12.14
CA ALA A 576 11.32 -29.19 12.93
C ALA A 576 12.20 -28.25 13.78
N GLY A 577 11.81 -26.98 13.87
CA GLY A 577 12.38 -26.01 14.82
C GLY A 577 13.18 -24.86 14.19
N ALA A 578 13.76 -25.03 13.00
CA ALA A 578 14.66 -24.02 12.41
C ALA A 578 13.97 -22.89 11.63
N LEU A 579 12.70 -23.03 11.25
CA LEU A 579 11.99 -22.02 10.44
C LEU A 579 11.52 -20.78 11.23
N ALA A 580 11.77 -20.74 12.53
CA ALA A 580 11.38 -19.64 13.41
C ALA A 580 12.54 -18.73 13.80
N THR A 581 13.77 -18.99 13.35
CA THR A 581 14.92 -18.13 13.63
C THR A 581 15.54 -17.66 12.33
N SER A 582 15.71 -16.35 12.24
CA SER A 582 16.21 -15.52 11.15
C SER A 582 17.65 -15.79 10.68
N LEU A 583 18.15 -17.03 10.72
CA LEU A 583 19.60 -17.30 10.63
C LEU A 583 20.07 -18.09 9.39
N ASP A 584 19.19 -18.71 8.60
CA ASP A 584 19.60 -19.44 7.37
C ASP A 584 18.99 -18.80 6.11
N LYS A 585 19.65 -17.72 5.65
CA LYS A 585 19.25 -16.96 4.46
C LYS A 585 19.34 -17.80 3.18
N ASP A 586 20.32 -18.69 3.09
CA ASP A 586 20.59 -19.50 1.89
C ASP A 586 19.49 -20.54 1.66
N ARG A 587 19.04 -21.19 2.74
CA ARG A 587 17.90 -22.12 2.65
C ARG A 587 16.59 -21.40 2.30
N ALA A 588 16.36 -20.20 2.84
CA ALA A 588 15.19 -19.39 2.51
C ALA A 588 15.21 -18.96 1.03
N ALA A 589 16.37 -18.52 0.53
CA ALA A 589 16.58 -18.19 -0.88
C ALA A 589 16.35 -19.42 -1.79
N GLY A 590 16.90 -20.57 -1.42
CA GLY A 590 16.69 -21.83 -2.14
C GLY A 590 15.22 -22.26 -2.19
N MET A 591 14.50 -22.09 -1.08
CA MET A 591 13.06 -22.37 -1.02
C MET A 591 12.25 -21.41 -1.90
N LEU A 592 12.57 -20.11 -1.90
CA LEU A 592 11.91 -19.12 -2.74
C LEU A 592 12.18 -19.36 -4.23
N SER A 593 13.43 -19.65 -4.59
CA SER A 593 13.83 -19.98 -5.96
C SER A 593 13.07 -21.20 -6.49
N ALA A 594 13.06 -22.31 -5.72
CA ALA A 594 12.31 -23.51 -6.09
C ALA A 594 10.80 -23.26 -6.19
N ALA A 595 10.23 -22.46 -5.28
CA ALA A 595 8.82 -22.10 -5.33
C ALA A 595 8.44 -21.31 -6.59
N ALA A 596 9.22 -20.30 -6.95
CA ALA A 596 8.99 -19.51 -8.14
C ALA A 596 9.22 -20.33 -9.43
N HIS A 597 10.21 -21.24 -9.46
CA HIS A 597 10.41 -22.21 -10.55
C HIS A 597 9.17 -23.07 -10.77
N ASN A 598 8.65 -23.64 -9.68
CA ASN A 598 7.49 -24.52 -9.76
C ASN A 598 6.21 -23.77 -10.15
N LEU A 599 6.08 -22.51 -9.72
CA LEU A 599 4.94 -21.66 -10.08
C LEU A 599 4.93 -21.38 -11.58
N VAL A 600 6.05 -20.90 -12.15
CA VAL A 600 6.13 -20.56 -13.58
C VAL A 600 5.98 -21.79 -14.48
N ARG A 601 6.59 -22.92 -14.09
CA ARG A 601 6.70 -24.09 -14.98
C ARG A 601 5.52 -25.07 -14.90
N HIS A 602 4.87 -25.17 -13.73
CA HIS A 602 3.89 -26.23 -13.47
C HIS A 602 2.48 -25.71 -13.13
N HIS A 603 2.29 -24.41 -12.96
CA HIS A 603 0.99 -23.81 -12.69
C HIS A 603 0.57 -22.92 -13.87
N PRO A 604 -0.44 -23.32 -14.68
CA PRO A 604 -0.94 -22.50 -15.79
C PRO A 604 -1.62 -21.22 -15.28
N ALA A 605 -2.13 -21.25 -14.04
CA ALA A 605 -2.76 -20.14 -13.38
C ALA A 605 -2.70 -20.33 -11.86
N VAL A 606 -2.41 -19.22 -11.17
CA VAL A 606 -2.56 -19.10 -9.72
C VAL A 606 -3.42 -17.88 -9.45
N GLY A 607 -4.58 -18.11 -8.84
CA GLY A 607 -5.53 -17.05 -8.51
C GLY A 607 -5.18 -16.32 -7.22
N VAL A 608 -5.73 -15.11 -7.04
CA VAL A 608 -5.65 -14.33 -5.79
C VAL A 608 -7.03 -14.08 -5.21
N VAL A 609 -7.20 -14.30 -3.91
CA VAL A 609 -8.50 -14.15 -3.23
C VAL A 609 -9.08 -12.73 -3.34
N SER A 610 -8.23 -11.70 -3.36
CA SER A 610 -8.66 -10.29 -3.48
C SER A 610 -9.34 -9.99 -4.82
N ARG A 611 -9.11 -10.81 -5.84
CA ARG A 611 -9.76 -10.74 -7.16
C ARG A 611 -10.38 -12.10 -7.50
N MET A 612 -11.25 -12.60 -6.62
CA MET A 612 -11.81 -13.96 -6.75
C MET A 612 -12.50 -14.17 -8.10
N ARG A 613 -13.37 -13.24 -8.53
CA ARG A 613 -14.06 -13.33 -9.83
C ARG A 613 -13.07 -13.43 -10.99
N ASP A 614 -12.10 -12.53 -11.05
CA ASP A 614 -11.10 -12.49 -12.13
C ASP A 614 -10.20 -13.71 -12.11
N SER A 615 -9.86 -14.20 -10.91
CA SER A 615 -9.05 -15.41 -10.73
C SER A 615 -9.78 -16.66 -11.22
N LEU A 616 -11.09 -16.77 -10.96
CA LEU A 616 -11.92 -17.86 -11.47
C LEU A 616 -12.16 -17.73 -12.97
N ALA A 617 -12.28 -16.50 -13.49
CA ALA A 617 -12.36 -16.24 -14.92
C ALA A 617 -11.06 -16.62 -15.64
N LEU A 618 -9.90 -16.36 -15.02
CA LEU A 618 -8.60 -16.81 -15.49
C LEU A 618 -8.53 -18.34 -15.54
N PHE A 619 -9.05 -19.05 -14.53
CA PHE A 619 -9.12 -20.52 -14.58
C PHE A 619 -10.03 -21.03 -15.70
N ALA A 620 -11.17 -20.39 -15.93
CA ALA A 620 -12.07 -20.70 -17.05
C ALA A 620 -11.40 -20.51 -18.41
N ALA A 621 -10.59 -19.45 -18.56
CA ALA A 621 -9.88 -19.15 -19.81
C ALA A 621 -8.65 -20.05 -20.04
N THR A 622 -7.88 -20.33 -18.99
CA THR A 622 -6.62 -21.09 -19.09
C THR A 622 -6.82 -22.60 -19.09
N ILE A 623 -7.92 -23.08 -18.51
CA ILE A 623 -8.24 -24.52 -18.41
C ILE A 623 -9.71 -24.77 -18.83
N PRO A 624 -10.07 -24.45 -20.09
CA PRO A 624 -11.46 -24.48 -20.54
C PRO A 624 -12.07 -25.89 -20.51
N SER A 625 -11.27 -26.95 -20.59
CA SER A 625 -11.74 -28.34 -20.47
C SER A 625 -12.32 -28.67 -19.09
N PHE A 626 -11.93 -27.94 -18.04
CA PHE A 626 -12.47 -28.11 -16.70
C PHE A 626 -13.43 -26.98 -16.32
N PHE A 627 -13.14 -25.75 -16.72
CA PHE A 627 -13.81 -24.56 -16.17
C PHE A 627 -14.49 -23.68 -17.24
N GLY A 628 -14.46 -24.09 -18.50
CA GLY A 628 -15.04 -23.34 -19.61
C GLY A 628 -16.54 -23.12 -19.43
N GLY A 629 -17.01 -21.93 -19.85
CA GLY A 629 -18.42 -21.56 -19.87
C GLY A 629 -19.07 -21.34 -18.50
N LEU A 630 -18.35 -21.45 -17.38
CA LEU A 630 -18.90 -21.14 -16.06
C LEU A 630 -19.13 -19.64 -15.88
N ASP A 631 -20.29 -19.28 -15.36
CA ASP A 631 -20.54 -17.91 -14.93
C ASP A 631 -19.82 -17.67 -13.60
N THR A 632 -18.81 -16.79 -13.62
CA THR A 632 -18.04 -16.41 -12.44
C THR A 632 -18.68 -15.25 -11.67
N ALA A 633 -19.76 -14.65 -12.18
CA ALA A 633 -20.49 -13.56 -11.53
C ALA A 633 -21.16 -13.99 -10.21
N ILE A 634 -21.47 -15.28 -10.03
CA ILE A 634 -22.00 -15.82 -8.77
C ILE A 634 -20.98 -15.78 -7.62
N PHE A 635 -19.69 -15.69 -7.94
CA PHE A 635 -18.60 -15.53 -6.96
C PHE A 635 -18.23 -14.05 -6.76
N ASN A 636 -19.09 -13.14 -7.22
CA ASN A 636 -18.97 -11.73 -6.90
C ASN A 636 -19.16 -11.54 -5.39
N THR A 637 -18.12 -11.05 -4.72
CA THR A 637 -18.16 -10.74 -3.29
C THR A 637 -19.05 -9.55 -2.96
N ASP A 638 -19.52 -8.80 -3.97
CA ASP A 638 -20.45 -7.66 -3.82
C ASP A 638 -21.91 -8.08 -3.54
N ARG A 639 -22.30 -9.35 -3.76
CA ARG A 639 -23.71 -9.78 -3.63
C ARG A 639 -24.22 -9.91 -2.19
N ARG A 640 -23.43 -9.61 -1.15
CA ARG A 640 -23.90 -9.66 0.24
C ARG A 640 -24.76 -8.47 0.67
N HIS A 641 -25.17 -7.60 -0.26
CA HIS A 641 -26.01 -6.41 0.01
C HIS A 641 -27.28 -6.30 -0.86
N GLN A 642 -27.73 -7.37 -1.52
CA GLN A 642 -29.10 -7.37 -2.03
C GLN A 642 -30.03 -7.98 -0.98
N PRO A 643 -31.10 -7.29 -0.54
CA PRO A 643 -32.18 -7.94 0.19
C PRO A 643 -32.79 -9.04 -0.70
N PRO A 644 -33.36 -10.11 -0.12
CA PRO A 644 -33.99 -11.16 -0.91
C PRO A 644 -35.11 -10.53 -1.75
N SER A 645 -35.08 -10.77 -3.06
CA SER A 645 -36.20 -10.45 -3.94
C SER A 645 -37.37 -11.38 -3.60
N GLU A 646 -38.58 -10.80 -3.56
CA GLU A 646 -39.86 -11.48 -3.29
C GLU A 646 -40.07 -12.78 -4.07
#